data_AF-A0A1U7YLB1-F1
#
_entry.id   AF-A0A1U7YLB1-F1
#
_cell.length_a   1.000
_cell.length_b   1.000
_cell.length_c   1.000
_cell.angle_alpha   90.00
_cell.angle_beta   90.00
_cell.angle_gamma   90.00
#
_symmetry.space_group_name_H-M   'P 1'
#
loop_
_entity.id
_entity.type
_entity.pdbx_description
1 polymer ?
#
loop_
_entity_poly.entity_id
_entity_poly.type
_entity_poly.pdbx_seq_one_letter_code
_entity_poly.pdbx_strand_id
1 'polypeptide(L)'
;MNSDRGKPRPAAGPPRTINVHKFAESRASELESLHSIVKERLSNDFKSQRSKRRRTTGHDNRLAKSRVRKKQKSGEDNVTNLDHLEKDTKKLPRHVRRKLELTKNSQNGFSTSGDGTKRLRTHLWHAKRFTMTKLWGFYLPLGVHGRGRGSRALLKNLKGGVLVHDASYCRAVQLEGPEDLLLSILETVLVPSPCSHCEDARSDILSGAIYGSAELHHVGAVFSQTIAPVTYMWQPQQCRNTDTKVDHANICDEQEKVDGHSSLRRLWVWIHAAAFREGCNALQNACERQVDAAGTRVSCVSLENHLGKLEVMGSRASQLLQKMLHPSTCSSVNTSVLKYASYIENDDQIPSSAIFSLSVDDPRFLDKDITNASEAKVQDILSYKKDESGRNGTPKRDMKLLVCSFLEPEGSHGLSECIDLWDTKKDIDPPIEENILCMEKHRQRKELFRIGDMSTGRQHSSIERQFNRFCPLLLLRSDSKKTSIIRWSIILPLSWIKVFWMAIVTNGAQAIGLREKHWISCELGLPCFPREFPDCSAYSCFMALEEAAYDKKSELRSPHTRTWKVPVPSPWDSLRLAIEALNGAAHGRVQHEQLLPDDMIRNIAMNSPYLRSCKTEKESSCGAPFEGFVARTCNVLTQFLDEIKGSHLLLFPKVLHSKKCIGKFMKDERILNEDADGVIYQINQDQKLCLVRVLLHAYREGSFEEGAVVCAPHIDDVMLWTTRSEISKGDFQVPESFARSCFSQQATGKWEFQVPEEPAAKESCRLPIGFITTGFVRGSKKPVAVALCEAVCLARLREEQWKAVGDRKRRKEIYVLVRNLRSTVYRVALASIVLEQWEDDLECM
;
A
#
# COMPACT_ATOMS: atom_id res chain seq x y z
N MET A 1 62.77 -38.80 -23.39
CA MET A 1 62.22 -39.81 -22.47
C MET A 1 62.41 -39.31 -21.04
N ASN A 2 61.32 -39.03 -20.32
CA ASN A 2 61.32 -38.97 -18.86
C ASN A 2 59.90 -39.34 -18.41
N SER A 3 59.75 -40.62 -18.12
CA SER A 3 58.55 -41.24 -17.56
C SER A 3 58.57 -41.03 -16.05
N ASP A 4 57.84 -40.03 -15.55
CA ASP A 4 57.36 -40.07 -14.17
C ASP A 4 55.96 -39.45 -14.08
N ARG A 5 55.02 -40.11 -14.78
CA ARG A 5 53.59 -39.94 -14.56
C ARG A 5 53.17 -40.91 -13.46
N GLY A 6 52.72 -40.37 -12.34
CA GLY A 6 51.69 -41.04 -11.52
C GLY A 6 52.17 -41.85 -10.33
N LYS A 7 52.83 -41.21 -9.35
CA LYS A 7 52.66 -41.66 -7.95
C LYS A 7 51.36 -41.04 -7.39
N PRO A 8 50.41 -41.83 -6.88
CA PRO A 8 49.28 -41.30 -6.13
C PRO A 8 49.84 -40.49 -4.95
N ARG A 9 49.33 -39.27 -4.73
CA ARG A 9 49.60 -38.55 -3.48
C ARG A 9 49.25 -39.49 -2.32
N PRO A 10 50.14 -39.69 -1.33
CA PRO A 10 49.80 -40.50 -0.16
C PRO A 10 48.50 -39.97 0.43
N ALA A 11 47.57 -40.87 0.71
CA ALA A 11 46.30 -40.53 1.31
C ALA A 11 46.58 -39.69 2.56
N ALA A 12 46.14 -38.43 2.56
CA ALA A 12 46.23 -37.57 3.72
C ALA A 12 45.64 -38.35 4.91
N GLY A 13 46.42 -38.52 5.97
CA GLY A 13 45.97 -39.22 7.18
C GLY A 13 44.64 -38.65 7.70
N PRO A 14 43.93 -39.38 8.57
CA PRO A 14 42.69 -38.88 9.16
C PRO A 14 42.92 -37.48 9.75
N PRO A 15 41.94 -36.56 9.66
CA PRO A 15 42.08 -35.22 10.20
C PRO A 15 42.49 -35.29 11.67
N ARG A 16 43.28 -34.31 12.13
CA ARG A 16 43.74 -34.20 13.53
C ARG A 16 42.54 -34.46 14.48
N THR A 17 42.62 -35.54 15.25
CA THR A 17 41.60 -35.87 16.25
C THR A 17 41.87 -35.07 17.52
N ILE A 18 40.83 -34.52 18.12
CA ILE A 18 40.90 -33.78 19.38
C ILE A 18 40.35 -34.66 20.50
N ASN A 19 41.13 -34.88 21.56
CA ASN A 19 40.62 -35.51 22.78
C ASN A 19 39.85 -34.46 23.59
N VAL A 20 38.53 -34.53 23.53
CA VAL A 20 37.63 -33.54 24.15
C VAL A 20 37.80 -33.50 25.68
N HIS A 21 38.03 -34.64 26.32
CA HIS A 21 38.21 -34.73 27.78
C HIS A 21 39.44 -33.95 28.22
N LYS A 22 40.61 -34.31 27.67
CA LYS A 22 41.89 -33.65 28.01
C LYS A 22 41.85 -32.16 27.70
N PHE A 23 41.19 -31.77 26.60
CA PHE A 23 41.04 -30.37 26.22
C PHE A 23 40.16 -29.58 27.19
N ALA A 24 39.04 -30.16 27.64
CA ALA A 24 38.13 -29.54 28.59
C ALA A 24 38.73 -29.44 30.00
N GLU A 25 39.38 -30.51 30.48
CA GLU A 25 40.01 -30.57 31.81
C GLU A 25 41.10 -29.50 31.97
N SER A 26 41.96 -29.35 30.97
CA SER A 26 43.01 -28.31 30.97
C SER A 26 42.47 -26.86 31.05
N ARG A 27 41.18 -26.65 30.75
CA ARG A 27 40.51 -25.33 30.74
C ARG A 27 39.32 -25.26 31.70
N ALA A 28 39.20 -26.18 32.64
CA ALA A 28 38.04 -26.26 33.53
C ALA A 28 37.84 -24.96 34.33
N SER A 29 38.91 -24.43 34.93
CA SER A 29 38.89 -23.18 35.68
C SER A 29 38.47 -21.97 34.84
N GLU A 30 38.93 -21.89 33.58
CA GLU A 30 38.53 -20.84 32.63
C GLU A 30 37.03 -20.93 32.31
N LEU A 31 36.50 -22.13 32.09
CA LEU A 31 35.08 -22.37 31.78
C LEU A 31 34.17 -22.07 32.97
N GLU A 32 34.59 -22.40 34.20
CA GLU A 32 33.85 -22.09 35.43
C GLU A 32 33.79 -20.58 35.69
N SER A 33 34.92 -19.88 35.48
CA SER A 33 34.98 -18.43 35.56
C SER A 33 34.05 -17.78 34.53
N LEU A 34 34.13 -18.20 33.27
CA LEU A 34 33.26 -17.70 32.20
C LEU A 34 31.79 -18.00 32.48
N HIS A 35 31.47 -19.21 32.95
CA HIS A 35 30.10 -19.59 33.28
C HIS A 35 29.54 -18.71 34.39
N SER A 36 30.29 -18.46 35.46
CA SER A 36 29.86 -17.62 36.58
C SER A 36 29.51 -16.20 36.11
N ILE A 37 30.38 -15.59 35.29
CA ILE A 37 30.15 -14.25 34.72
C ILE A 37 28.91 -14.22 33.82
N VAL A 38 28.76 -15.21 32.93
CA VAL A 38 27.62 -15.24 31.99
C VAL A 38 26.32 -15.56 32.71
N LYS A 39 26.36 -16.45 33.71
CA LYS A 39 25.22 -16.88 34.53
C LYS A 39 24.60 -15.69 35.26
N GLU A 40 25.44 -14.85 35.84
CA GLU A 40 25.04 -13.60 36.50
C GLU A 40 24.36 -12.65 35.50
N ARG A 41 25.01 -12.40 34.34
CA ARG A 41 24.49 -11.48 33.31
C ARG A 41 23.18 -11.94 32.66
N LEU A 42 23.00 -13.24 32.46
CA LEU A 42 21.81 -13.81 31.81
C LEU A 42 20.75 -14.30 32.79
N SER A 43 20.97 -14.16 34.10
CA SER A 43 20.06 -14.65 35.14
C SER A 43 19.65 -16.12 34.92
N ASN A 44 20.60 -16.96 34.52
CA ASN A 44 20.39 -18.38 34.13
C ASN A 44 19.56 -18.66 32.86
N ASP A 45 19.16 -17.67 32.04
CA ASP A 45 18.42 -17.94 30.80
C ASP A 45 19.34 -18.16 29.59
N PHE A 46 19.69 -19.43 29.35
CA PHE A 46 20.51 -19.85 28.20
C PHE A 46 19.67 -20.30 26.99
N LYS A 47 18.35 -20.04 26.98
CA LYS A 47 17.46 -20.57 25.92
C LYS A 47 17.69 -19.86 24.59
N SER A 48 17.92 -20.65 23.54
CA SER A 48 18.01 -20.12 22.18
C SER A 48 16.64 -19.67 21.65
N GLN A 49 16.57 -18.42 21.16
CA GLN A 49 15.38 -17.90 20.50
C GLN A 49 15.04 -18.72 19.25
N ARG A 50 13.82 -19.25 19.18
CA ARG A 50 13.35 -20.09 18.04
C ARG A 50 13.51 -19.40 16.68
N SER A 51 13.35 -18.07 16.63
CA SER A 51 13.50 -17.24 15.43
C SER A 51 14.92 -17.23 14.84
N LYS A 52 15.94 -17.42 15.69
CA LYS A 52 17.35 -17.42 15.31
C LYS A 52 17.88 -18.81 14.95
N ARG A 53 17.11 -19.87 15.21
CA ARG A 53 17.50 -21.24 14.86
C ARG A 53 17.63 -21.41 13.34
N ARG A 54 18.59 -22.22 12.92
CA ARG A 54 18.85 -22.60 11.52
C ARG A 54 18.97 -24.12 11.43
N ARG A 55 18.67 -24.69 10.26
CA ARG A 55 18.92 -26.10 9.98
C ARG A 55 20.39 -26.26 9.57
N THR A 56 21.02 -27.36 9.96
CA THR A 56 22.35 -27.72 9.51
C THR A 56 22.34 -28.07 8.03
N THR A 57 23.40 -27.72 7.31
CA THR A 57 23.60 -28.10 5.90
C THR A 57 24.37 -29.42 5.83
N GLY A 58 24.15 -30.22 4.78
CA GLY A 58 24.90 -31.47 4.57
C GLY A 58 26.41 -31.23 4.46
N HIS A 59 27.21 -32.15 4.99
CA HIS A 59 28.67 -32.07 5.00
C HIS A 59 29.31 -32.47 3.65
N ASP A 60 28.58 -33.21 2.82
CA ASP A 60 29.10 -33.75 1.57
C ASP A 60 28.88 -32.79 0.38
N ASN A 61 29.97 -32.22 -0.12
CA ASN A 61 30.00 -31.40 -1.33
C ASN A 61 30.15 -32.25 -2.62
N ARG A 62 30.14 -33.59 -2.56
CA ARG A 62 30.37 -34.47 -3.72
C ARG A 62 29.37 -34.25 -4.85
N LEU A 63 28.10 -33.94 -4.58
CA LEU A 63 27.12 -33.64 -5.64
C LEU A 63 27.46 -32.36 -6.43
N ALA A 64 28.00 -31.33 -5.75
CA ALA A 64 28.48 -30.12 -6.39
C ALA A 64 29.76 -30.40 -7.22
N LYS A 65 30.68 -31.22 -6.70
CA LYS A 65 31.91 -31.61 -7.39
C LYS A 65 31.68 -32.56 -8.58
N SER A 66 30.69 -33.46 -8.50
CA SER A 66 30.30 -34.39 -9.58
C SER A 66 29.77 -33.65 -10.80
N ARG A 67 28.89 -32.65 -10.61
CA ARG A 67 28.36 -31.82 -11.71
C ARG A 67 29.43 -30.95 -12.39
N VAL A 68 30.45 -30.52 -11.65
CA VAL A 68 31.61 -29.79 -12.19
C VAL A 68 32.52 -30.72 -12.98
N ARG A 69 32.84 -31.91 -12.45
CA ARG A 69 33.68 -32.92 -13.12
C ARG A 69 33.06 -33.44 -14.42
N LYS A 70 31.74 -33.66 -14.46
CA LYS A 70 31.03 -34.09 -15.68
C LYS A 70 31.07 -33.04 -16.80
N LYS A 71 31.22 -31.74 -16.45
CA LYS A 71 31.35 -30.62 -17.39
C LYS A 71 32.79 -30.34 -17.84
N GLN A 72 33.78 -30.59 -16.98
CA GLN A 72 35.18 -30.53 -17.39
C GLN A 72 35.51 -31.64 -18.39
N LYS A 73 35.01 -32.86 -18.16
CA LYS A 73 35.16 -33.98 -19.11
C LYS A 73 34.52 -33.77 -20.48
N SER A 74 33.54 -32.87 -20.61
CA SER A 74 32.87 -32.57 -21.90
C SER A 74 33.47 -31.38 -22.63
N GLY A 75 34.55 -30.77 -22.12
CA GLY A 75 35.21 -29.60 -22.71
C GLY A 75 36.68 -29.82 -23.02
N GLU A 76 37.15 -31.07 -23.00
CA GLU A 76 38.56 -31.44 -23.15
C GLU A 76 38.90 -32.06 -24.52
N ASP A 77 37.91 -32.19 -25.43
CA ASP A 77 38.17 -32.58 -26.82
C ASP A 77 38.06 -31.34 -27.72
N ASN A 78 39.16 -31.04 -28.41
CA ASN A 78 39.40 -29.98 -29.41
C ASN A 78 40.03 -28.67 -28.90
N VAL A 79 41.32 -28.76 -28.51
CA VAL A 79 42.25 -27.62 -28.61
C VAL A 79 43.53 -28.08 -29.31
N THR A 80 43.43 -28.20 -30.64
CA THR A 80 44.56 -28.05 -31.57
C THR A 80 44.00 -27.34 -32.78
N ASN A 81 44.06 -26.00 -32.75
CA ASN A 81 44.30 -25.10 -33.87
C ASN A 81 43.98 -23.67 -33.40
N LEU A 82 45.06 -22.92 -33.23
CA LEU A 82 45.09 -21.53 -32.82
C LEU A 82 45.17 -20.72 -34.12
N ASP A 83 44.03 -20.33 -34.73
CA ASP A 83 44.02 -19.32 -35.81
C ASP A 83 42.66 -18.74 -36.27
N HIS A 84 41.63 -18.68 -35.42
CA HIS A 84 40.44 -17.88 -35.74
C HIS A 84 39.93 -17.08 -34.53
N LEU A 85 40.60 -15.96 -34.28
CA LEU A 85 40.10 -14.89 -33.42
C LEU A 85 39.31 -13.91 -34.29
N GLU A 86 37.98 -13.98 -34.21
CA GLU A 86 36.99 -12.90 -34.42
C GLU A 86 35.63 -13.51 -34.84
N LYS A 87 34.83 -13.95 -33.85
CA LYS A 87 33.34 -14.00 -33.84
C LYS A 87 32.69 -14.94 -32.81
N ASP A 88 33.43 -15.60 -31.93
CA ASP A 88 32.81 -16.47 -30.91
C ASP A 88 32.72 -15.82 -29.53
N THR A 89 31.63 -15.07 -29.29
CA THR A 89 31.18 -14.78 -27.92
C THR A 89 30.77 -16.09 -27.23
N LYS A 90 31.72 -16.80 -26.61
CA LYS A 90 31.43 -18.01 -25.82
C LYS A 90 30.36 -17.67 -24.77
N LYS A 91 29.13 -18.17 -24.98
CA LYS A 91 27.97 -17.91 -24.10
C LYS A 91 28.32 -18.38 -22.69
N LEU A 92 28.45 -17.43 -21.75
CA LEU A 92 28.68 -17.72 -20.33
C LEU A 92 27.72 -18.83 -19.83
N PRO A 93 28.17 -19.74 -18.95
CA PRO A 93 27.31 -20.78 -18.41
C PRO A 93 26.05 -20.19 -17.79
N ARG A 94 24.90 -20.86 -17.98
CA ARG A 94 23.57 -20.38 -17.52
C ARG A 94 23.57 -19.88 -16.07
N HIS A 95 24.29 -20.53 -15.15
CA HIS A 95 24.39 -20.11 -13.75
C HIS A 95 25.12 -18.77 -13.59
N VAL A 96 26.24 -18.57 -14.29
CA VAL A 96 26.99 -17.31 -14.25
C VAL A 96 26.14 -16.18 -14.84
N ARG A 97 25.50 -16.41 -15.99
CA ARG A 97 24.59 -15.44 -16.62
C ARG A 97 23.44 -15.07 -15.68
N ARG A 98 22.76 -16.06 -15.08
CA ARG A 98 21.67 -15.82 -14.13
C ARG A 98 22.14 -15.10 -12.87
N LYS A 99 23.34 -15.41 -12.36
CA LYS A 99 23.89 -14.72 -11.20
C LYS A 99 24.06 -13.24 -11.52
N LEU A 100 24.71 -12.92 -12.65
CA LEU A 100 24.91 -11.55 -13.12
C LEU A 100 23.57 -10.83 -13.32
N GLU A 101 22.60 -11.47 -14.00
CA GLU A 101 21.26 -10.93 -14.22
C GLU A 101 20.54 -10.57 -12.91
N LEU A 102 20.59 -11.44 -11.90
CA LEU A 102 19.93 -11.24 -10.61
C LEU A 102 20.68 -10.29 -9.68
N THR A 103 21.99 -10.08 -9.89
CA THR A 103 22.80 -9.15 -9.10
C THR A 103 22.94 -7.78 -9.75
N LYS A 104 22.58 -7.63 -11.02
CA LYS A 104 22.68 -6.37 -11.77
C LYS A 104 21.83 -5.29 -11.10
N ASN A 105 22.47 -4.16 -10.81
CA ASN A 105 21.82 -2.95 -10.30
C ASN A 105 21.96 -1.86 -11.37
N SER A 106 21.16 -1.94 -12.42
CA SER A 106 21.09 -0.85 -13.41
C SER A 106 20.66 0.44 -12.72
N GLN A 107 21.08 1.60 -13.23
CA GLN A 107 20.57 2.91 -12.79
C GLN A 107 19.04 2.91 -12.90
N ASN A 108 18.54 2.69 -14.11
CA ASN A 108 17.11 2.69 -14.41
C ASN A 108 16.64 1.26 -14.75
N GLY A 109 15.36 0.98 -14.54
CA GLY A 109 14.71 -0.24 -15.04
C GLY A 109 14.79 -1.45 -14.13
N PHE A 110 13.65 -2.13 -13.98
CA PHE A 110 13.60 -3.44 -13.34
C PHE A 110 14.26 -4.52 -14.20
N SER A 111 14.86 -5.53 -13.57
CA SER A 111 15.30 -6.71 -14.32
C SER A 111 14.08 -7.54 -14.71
N THR A 112 14.01 -7.93 -15.97
CA THR A 112 12.90 -8.73 -16.51
C THR A 112 13.30 -10.18 -16.66
N SER A 113 12.32 -11.07 -16.52
CA SER A 113 12.43 -12.47 -16.87
C SER A 113 12.15 -12.67 -18.37
N GLY A 114 12.41 -13.86 -18.90
CA GLY A 114 12.22 -14.15 -20.33
C GLY A 114 10.76 -14.03 -20.80
N ASP A 115 9.81 -14.06 -19.88
CA ASP A 115 8.37 -13.85 -20.09
C ASP A 115 7.94 -12.38 -19.87
N GLY A 116 8.88 -11.45 -19.74
CA GLY A 116 8.60 -10.01 -19.51
C GLY A 116 8.28 -9.64 -18.07
N THR A 117 8.08 -10.60 -17.16
CA THR A 117 7.78 -10.32 -15.75
C THR A 117 8.95 -9.59 -15.07
N LYS A 118 8.67 -8.44 -14.49
CA LYS A 118 9.64 -7.58 -13.79
C LYS A 118 9.99 -8.10 -12.40
N ARG A 119 11.21 -7.85 -11.96
CA ARG A 119 11.71 -8.21 -10.63
C ARG A 119 12.06 -6.94 -9.87
N LEU A 120 11.52 -6.80 -8.66
CA LEU A 120 11.91 -5.75 -7.72
C LEU A 120 13.42 -5.81 -7.42
N ARG A 121 14.02 -4.70 -7.04
CA ARG A 121 15.44 -4.64 -6.64
C ARG A 121 15.77 -5.54 -5.44
N THR A 122 14.77 -5.81 -4.61
CA THR A 122 14.84 -6.71 -3.45
C THR A 122 14.44 -8.16 -3.79
N HIS A 123 14.18 -8.49 -5.06
CA HIS A 123 13.62 -9.79 -5.47
C HIS A 123 14.44 -10.98 -4.95
N LEU A 124 15.76 -10.97 -5.07
CA LEU A 124 16.60 -12.08 -4.59
C LEU A 124 16.53 -12.23 -3.06
N TRP A 125 16.37 -11.12 -2.33
CA TRP A 125 16.22 -11.15 -0.87
C TRP A 125 14.88 -11.77 -0.47
N HIS A 126 13.81 -11.37 -1.14
CA HIS A 126 12.46 -11.88 -0.95
C HIS A 126 12.32 -13.34 -1.40
N ALA A 127 12.79 -13.72 -2.58
CA ALA A 127 12.68 -15.07 -3.12
C ALA A 127 13.35 -16.16 -2.26
N LYS A 128 14.31 -15.77 -1.40
CA LYS A 128 14.95 -16.66 -0.42
C LYS A 128 14.16 -16.84 0.89
N ARG A 129 13.14 -16.02 1.13
CA ARG A 129 12.47 -15.85 2.44
C ARG A 129 10.95 -15.87 2.37
N PHE A 130 10.38 -15.53 1.22
CA PHE A 130 8.96 -15.34 0.95
C PHE A 130 8.53 -16.19 -0.22
N THR A 131 7.27 -16.63 -0.19
CA THR A 131 6.61 -17.19 -1.36
C THR A 131 6.39 -16.06 -2.37
N MET A 132 6.99 -16.19 -3.55
CA MET A 132 6.86 -15.22 -4.64
C MET A 132 5.68 -15.60 -5.54
N THR A 133 4.90 -14.61 -5.97
CA THR A 133 3.80 -14.77 -6.93
C THR A 133 3.97 -13.78 -8.09
N LYS A 134 3.38 -14.09 -9.25
CA LYS A 134 3.33 -13.17 -10.39
C LYS A 134 2.03 -12.37 -10.31
N LEU A 135 2.13 -11.08 -10.03
CA LEU A 135 0.99 -10.17 -9.98
C LEU A 135 1.36 -8.85 -10.63
N TRP A 136 0.44 -8.29 -11.42
CA TRP A 136 0.55 -6.95 -12.03
C TRP A 136 1.83 -6.75 -12.87
N GLY A 137 2.32 -7.83 -13.50
CA GLY A 137 3.56 -7.81 -14.29
C GLY A 137 4.85 -7.91 -13.47
N PHE A 138 4.77 -8.16 -12.16
CA PHE A 138 5.92 -8.30 -11.25
C PHE A 138 5.96 -9.63 -10.50
N TYR A 139 7.17 -10.04 -10.11
CA TYR A 139 7.35 -11.04 -9.06
C TYR A 139 7.29 -10.38 -7.67
N LEU A 140 6.19 -10.57 -6.96
CA LEU A 140 5.92 -9.95 -5.67
C LEU A 140 5.93 -10.96 -4.51
N PRO A 141 6.38 -10.57 -3.31
CA PRO A 141 6.31 -11.41 -2.12
C PRO A 141 4.86 -11.49 -1.62
N LEU A 142 4.23 -12.67 -1.74
CA LEU A 142 2.89 -12.90 -1.20
C LEU A 142 2.91 -12.90 0.34
N GLY A 143 3.86 -13.63 0.92
CA GLY A 143 4.04 -13.72 2.37
C GLY A 143 5.12 -14.73 2.75
N VAL A 144 5.44 -14.81 4.04
CA VAL A 144 6.46 -15.75 4.54
C VAL A 144 6.10 -17.18 4.16
N HIS A 145 7.11 -17.98 3.79
CA HIS A 145 6.92 -19.37 3.37
C HIS A 145 6.05 -20.20 4.32
N GLY A 146 5.21 -21.06 3.73
CA GLY A 146 4.24 -21.89 4.47
C GLY A 146 3.13 -21.04 5.10
N ARG A 147 2.69 -21.44 6.29
CA ARG A 147 1.67 -20.70 7.06
C ARG A 147 2.22 -19.44 7.75
N GLY A 148 3.53 -19.17 7.65
CA GLY A 148 4.18 -18.08 8.36
C GLY A 148 4.02 -18.18 9.88
N ARG A 149 4.07 -17.03 10.58
CA ARG A 149 3.78 -16.93 12.02
C ARG A 149 2.33 -16.53 12.33
N GLY A 150 1.52 -16.30 11.30
CA GLY A 150 0.15 -15.80 11.40
C GLY A 150 0.04 -14.33 11.78
N SER A 151 -1.17 -13.80 11.67
CA SER A 151 -1.49 -12.39 11.93
C SER A 151 -1.23 -11.97 13.39
N ARG A 152 -1.40 -12.86 14.37
CA ARG A 152 -1.14 -12.56 15.79
C ARG A 152 0.29 -12.08 16.04
N ALA A 153 1.27 -12.77 15.45
CA ALA A 153 2.67 -12.41 15.59
C ALA A 153 2.99 -11.10 14.86
N LEU A 154 2.35 -10.88 13.69
CA LEU A 154 2.49 -9.65 12.93
C LEU A 154 1.97 -8.44 13.70
N LEU A 155 0.74 -8.50 14.23
CA LEU A 155 0.13 -7.40 14.98
C LEU A 155 0.87 -7.11 16.29
N LYS A 156 1.42 -8.14 16.94
CA LYS A 156 2.33 -7.94 18.09
C LYS A 156 3.57 -7.14 17.69
N ASN A 157 4.17 -7.47 16.54
CA ASN A 157 5.35 -6.77 16.04
C ASN A 157 5.04 -5.37 15.50
N LEU A 158 3.85 -5.14 14.95
CA LEU A 158 3.37 -3.81 14.55
C LEU A 158 3.29 -2.87 15.76
N LYS A 159 2.82 -3.38 16.91
CA LYS A 159 2.65 -2.61 18.15
C LYS A 159 3.95 -2.36 18.92
N GLY A 160 4.93 -3.26 18.83
CA GLY A 160 6.18 -3.19 19.61
C GLY A 160 7.47 -3.05 18.80
N GLY A 161 7.39 -2.90 17.48
CA GLY A 161 8.55 -2.94 16.59
C GLY A 161 8.31 -2.20 15.28
N VAL A 162 9.07 -2.58 14.26
CA VAL A 162 9.04 -1.95 12.94
C VAL A 162 8.88 -3.00 11.85
N LEU A 163 8.04 -2.71 10.88
CA LEU A 163 7.79 -3.50 9.70
C LEU A 163 8.22 -2.72 8.45
N VAL A 164 8.63 -3.44 7.40
CA VAL A 164 8.98 -2.83 6.11
C VAL A 164 8.37 -3.60 4.93
N HIS A 165 7.80 -2.88 3.98
CA HIS A 165 7.22 -3.41 2.74
C HIS A 165 7.86 -2.75 1.53
N ASP A 166 8.17 -3.54 0.50
CA ASP A 166 8.67 -3.02 -0.78
C ASP A 166 7.47 -2.70 -1.69
N ALA A 167 7.14 -1.41 -1.78
CA ALA A 167 6.05 -0.88 -2.59
C ALA A 167 6.54 -0.35 -3.96
N SER A 168 7.77 -0.69 -4.39
CA SER A 168 8.35 -0.19 -5.64
C SER A 168 7.65 -0.65 -6.92
N TYR A 169 6.60 -1.48 -6.81
CA TYR A 169 5.71 -1.79 -7.92
C TYR A 169 4.73 -0.65 -8.23
N CYS A 170 4.41 0.23 -7.25
CA CYS A 170 3.70 1.47 -7.52
C CYS A 170 4.59 2.39 -8.37
N ARG A 171 3.98 3.10 -9.32
CA ARG A 171 4.69 3.90 -10.32
C ARG A 171 4.13 5.32 -10.34
N ALA A 172 5.00 6.29 -10.57
CA ALA A 172 4.63 7.70 -10.66
C ALA A 172 4.46 8.13 -12.13
N VAL A 173 3.52 9.06 -12.35
CA VAL A 173 3.36 9.82 -13.59
C VAL A 173 3.64 11.28 -13.27
N GLN A 174 4.48 11.94 -14.07
CA GLN A 174 4.80 13.35 -13.95
C GLN A 174 3.95 14.17 -14.91
N LEU A 175 3.28 15.19 -14.38
CA LEU A 175 2.60 16.23 -15.14
C LEU A 175 3.41 17.54 -14.99
N GLU A 176 3.66 18.23 -16.09
CA GLU A 176 4.40 19.50 -16.13
C GLU A 176 3.70 20.51 -17.03
N GLY A 177 3.36 21.67 -16.49
CA GLY A 177 2.57 22.71 -17.19
C GLY A 177 2.20 23.90 -16.29
N PRO A 178 1.43 24.87 -16.82
CA PRO A 178 0.85 25.96 -16.02
C PRO A 178 -0.06 25.43 -14.90
N GLU A 179 -0.06 26.12 -13.75
CA GLU A 179 -0.81 25.67 -12.56
C GLU A 179 -2.32 25.51 -12.81
N ASP A 180 -2.93 26.51 -13.45
CA ASP A 180 -4.37 26.53 -13.71
C ASP A 180 -4.81 25.38 -14.60
N LEU A 181 -4.02 25.09 -15.64
CA LEU A 181 -4.27 23.98 -16.56
C LEU A 181 -4.11 22.63 -15.87
N LEU A 182 -3.10 22.48 -15.00
CA LEU A 182 -2.93 21.28 -14.19
C LEU A 182 -4.12 21.07 -13.25
N LEU A 183 -4.58 22.11 -12.55
CA LEU A 183 -5.75 22.04 -11.67
C LEU A 183 -7.01 21.65 -12.44
N SER A 184 -7.23 22.22 -13.63
CA SER A 184 -8.38 21.88 -14.47
C SER A 184 -8.32 20.42 -14.94
N ILE A 185 -7.14 19.91 -15.33
CA ILE A 185 -6.98 18.48 -15.65
C ILE A 185 -7.32 17.62 -14.45
N LEU A 186 -6.77 17.93 -13.26
CA LEU A 186 -7.02 17.16 -12.04
C LEU A 186 -8.50 17.17 -11.65
N GLU A 187 -9.21 18.27 -11.84
CA GLU A 187 -10.65 18.37 -11.58
C GLU A 187 -11.46 17.41 -12.46
N THR A 188 -11.02 17.15 -13.69
CA THR A 188 -11.72 16.23 -14.60
C THR A 188 -11.46 14.74 -14.33
N VAL A 189 -10.39 14.40 -13.59
CA VAL A 189 -9.94 13.01 -13.41
C VAL A 189 -9.82 12.56 -11.96
N LEU A 190 -9.77 13.47 -10.99
CA LEU A 190 -9.63 13.15 -9.57
C LEU A 190 -10.90 13.43 -8.78
N VAL A 191 -11.26 12.47 -7.92
CA VAL A 191 -12.36 12.60 -6.97
C VAL A 191 -11.85 12.26 -5.56
N PRO A 192 -11.82 13.20 -4.61
CA PRO A 192 -12.10 14.64 -4.78
C PRO A 192 -11.09 15.33 -5.69
N SER A 193 -11.53 16.43 -6.31
CA SER A 193 -10.61 17.37 -6.95
C SER A 193 -9.79 18.12 -5.88
N PRO A 194 -8.53 18.49 -6.15
CA PRO A 194 -7.75 19.35 -5.26
C PRO A 194 -8.48 20.65 -4.87
N CYS A 195 -9.37 21.16 -5.74
CA CYS A 195 -10.15 22.36 -5.52
C CYS A 195 -11.27 22.21 -4.47
N SER A 196 -11.64 20.99 -4.07
CA SER A 196 -12.70 20.78 -3.07
C SER A 196 -12.22 20.84 -1.63
N HIS A 197 -10.90 20.96 -1.40
CA HIS A 197 -10.34 21.11 -0.06
C HIS A 197 -10.52 22.55 0.46
N CYS A 198 -10.46 22.75 1.78
CA CYS A 198 -10.45 24.09 2.35
C CYS A 198 -9.23 24.88 1.86
N GLU A 199 -9.33 26.22 1.84
CA GLU A 199 -8.27 27.09 1.32
C GLU A 199 -6.91 26.84 1.98
N ASP A 200 -6.89 26.61 3.31
CA ASP A 200 -5.66 26.29 4.03
C ASP A 200 -5.04 24.98 3.53
N ALA A 201 -5.80 23.87 3.49
CA ALA A 201 -5.30 22.58 3.01
C ALA A 201 -4.92 22.60 1.52
N ARG A 202 -5.68 23.34 0.70
CA ARG A 202 -5.34 23.54 -0.72
C ARG A 202 -4.02 24.28 -0.87
N SER A 203 -3.79 25.33 -0.08
CA SER A 203 -2.52 26.07 -0.08
C SER A 203 -1.34 25.22 0.38
N ASP A 204 -1.53 24.34 1.37
CA ASP A 204 -0.50 23.40 1.84
C ASP A 204 -0.20 22.30 0.80
N ILE A 205 -1.21 21.81 0.07
CA ILE A 205 -1.04 20.86 -1.02
C ILE A 205 -0.29 21.52 -2.19
N LEU A 206 -0.72 22.72 -2.59
CA LEU A 206 -0.10 23.46 -3.69
C LEU A 206 1.32 23.90 -3.34
N SER A 207 1.61 24.29 -2.11
CA SER A 207 2.99 24.63 -1.71
C SER A 207 3.93 23.43 -1.71
N GLY A 208 3.41 22.19 -1.79
CA GLY A 208 4.18 20.95 -1.71
C GLY A 208 4.54 20.54 -0.29
N ALA A 209 3.92 21.13 0.74
CA ALA A 209 4.14 20.79 2.14
C ALA A 209 3.46 19.46 2.52
N ILE A 210 2.28 19.20 1.96
CA ILE A 210 1.53 17.95 2.16
C ILE A 210 1.19 17.29 0.82
N TYR A 211 1.00 15.97 0.84
CA TYR A 211 0.49 15.24 -0.32
C TYR A 211 -1.03 15.11 -0.25
N GLY A 212 -1.67 15.05 -1.42
CA GLY A 212 -3.10 14.75 -1.55
C GLY A 212 -3.37 13.27 -1.85
N SER A 213 -4.56 12.80 -1.48
CA SER A 213 -5.05 11.46 -1.83
C SER A 213 -6.41 11.59 -2.50
N ALA A 214 -6.61 10.92 -3.63
CA ALA A 214 -7.86 10.94 -4.39
C ALA A 214 -8.05 9.64 -5.16
N GLU A 215 -9.23 9.45 -5.74
CA GLU A 215 -9.50 8.40 -6.72
C GLU A 215 -9.34 8.96 -8.13
N LEU A 216 -8.65 8.20 -8.97
CA LEU A 216 -8.49 8.48 -10.38
C LEU A 216 -9.64 7.84 -11.16
N HIS A 217 -10.29 8.61 -12.01
CA HIS A 217 -11.40 8.20 -12.86
C HIS A 217 -11.09 8.46 -14.34
N HIS A 218 -11.86 7.83 -15.21
CA HIS A 218 -11.88 8.20 -16.63
C HIS A 218 -12.51 9.58 -16.82
N VAL A 219 -12.02 10.34 -17.80
CA VAL A 219 -12.59 11.65 -18.15
C VAL A 219 -14.07 11.49 -18.54
N GLY A 220 -14.98 12.10 -17.78
CA GLY A 220 -16.42 11.99 -18.02
C GLY A 220 -17.28 12.36 -16.81
N ALA A 221 -18.52 11.87 -16.79
CA ALA A 221 -19.49 12.14 -15.74
C ALA A 221 -19.03 11.68 -14.34
N VAL A 222 -19.71 12.16 -13.29
CA VAL A 222 -19.30 12.00 -11.88
C VAL A 222 -19.33 10.55 -11.38
N PHE A 223 -20.08 9.65 -12.05
CA PHE A 223 -20.03 8.17 -11.82
C PHE A 223 -19.32 7.43 -12.93
N SER A 224 -18.33 8.08 -13.55
CA SER A 224 -17.41 7.40 -14.46
C SER A 224 -16.65 6.32 -13.71
N GLN A 225 -16.25 5.29 -14.45
CA GLN A 225 -15.60 4.11 -13.89
C GLN A 225 -14.32 4.50 -13.14
N THR A 226 -14.25 4.14 -11.86
CA THR A 226 -13.08 4.31 -11.00
C THR A 226 -11.92 3.46 -11.53
N ILE A 227 -10.72 4.04 -11.60
CA ILE A 227 -9.50 3.36 -12.06
C ILE A 227 -8.68 2.86 -10.87
N ALA A 228 -8.30 3.76 -9.97
CA ALA A 228 -7.50 3.44 -8.79
C ALA A 228 -7.41 4.61 -7.79
N PRO A 229 -7.17 4.32 -6.50
CA PRO A 229 -6.72 5.34 -5.57
C PRO A 229 -5.29 5.78 -5.92
N VAL A 230 -5.06 7.09 -5.86
CA VAL A 230 -3.80 7.74 -6.18
C VAL A 230 -3.35 8.67 -5.08
N THR A 231 -2.04 8.80 -4.94
CA THR A 231 -1.42 9.82 -4.10
C THR A 231 -0.76 10.83 -5.03
N TYR A 232 -1.12 12.11 -4.91
CA TYR A 232 -0.55 13.16 -5.73
C TYR A 232 0.22 14.17 -4.86
N MET A 233 1.28 14.75 -5.42
CA MET A 233 2.17 15.68 -4.72
C MET A 233 2.73 16.72 -5.69
N TRP A 234 2.77 17.97 -5.26
CA TRP A 234 3.34 19.08 -6.01
C TRP A 234 4.81 19.28 -5.68
N GLN A 235 5.58 19.68 -6.68
CA GLN A 235 6.96 20.11 -6.44
C GLN A 235 6.93 21.40 -5.59
N PRO A 236 7.70 21.46 -4.49
CA PRO A 236 7.80 22.67 -3.68
C PRO A 236 8.27 23.88 -4.50
N GLN A 237 7.62 25.02 -4.32
CA GLN A 237 7.95 26.24 -5.06
C GLN A 237 9.31 26.78 -4.62
N GLN A 238 10.22 27.00 -5.57
CA GLN A 238 11.44 27.76 -5.30
C GLN A 238 11.08 29.24 -5.30
N CYS A 239 11.01 29.88 -4.12
CA CYS A 239 10.95 31.33 -4.05
C CYS A 239 12.27 31.91 -4.57
N ARG A 240 12.29 32.39 -5.81
CA ARG A 240 13.26 33.39 -6.24
C ARG A 240 12.66 34.75 -5.87
N ASN A 241 13.03 35.30 -4.73
CA ASN A 241 12.68 36.68 -4.42
C ASN A 241 13.54 37.57 -5.31
N THR A 242 12.95 38.20 -6.34
CA THR A 242 13.61 39.32 -7.01
C THR A 242 13.50 40.56 -6.13
N ASP A 243 14.21 40.57 -5.00
CA ASP A 243 14.43 41.78 -4.22
C ASP A 243 15.53 42.60 -4.93
N THR A 244 15.21 43.13 -6.11
CA THR A 244 15.95 44.30 -6.59
C THR A 244 15.51 45.47 -5.73
N LYS A 245 16.34 45.79 -4.73
CA LYS A 245 16.34 47.12 -4.12
C LYS A 245 16.59 48.12 -5.24
N VAL A 246 15.51 48.68 -5.78
CA VAL A 246 15.58 49.84 -6.66
C VAL A 246 15.85 51.03 -5.73
N ASP A 247 17.11 51.45 -5.69
CA ASP A 247 17.46 52.77 -5.19
C ASP A 247 16.65 53.81 -5.98
N HIS A 248 15.95 54.67 -5.24
CA HIS A 248 15.20 55.78 -5.79
C HIS A 248 16.12 56.75 -6.56
N ALA A 249 16.03 56.74 -7.89
CA ALA A 249 16.37 57.90 -8.72
C ALA A 249 15.67 57.86 -10.10
N ASN A 250 14.56 58.60 -10.19
CA ASN A 250 14.14 59.49 -11.29
C ASN A 250 13.92 59.00 -12.75
N ILE A 251 12.63 59.13 -13.15
CA ILE A 251 12.07 59.77 -14.37
C ILE A 251 11.90 58.93 -15.66
N CYS A 252 10.61 58.84 -16.09
CA CYS A 252 9.99 58.55 -17.42
C CYS A 252 10.45 57.27 -18.15
N ASP A 253 9.58 56.39 -18.65
CA ASP A 253 8.35 56.55 -19.43
C ASP A 253 7.62 55.19 -19.55
N GLU A 254 6.34 55.27 -19.92
CA GLU A 254 5.48 54.23 -20.53
C GLU A 254 5.07 52.97 -19.72
N GLN A 255 3.75 52.87 -19.51
CA GLN A 255 3.04 51.66 -19.12
C GLN A 255 3.11 50.59 -20.22
N GLU A 256 3.96 49.60 -20.02
CA GLU A 256 3.72 48.24 -20.50
C GLU A 256 3.45 47.33 -19.30
N LYS A 257 2.22 46.81 -19.22
CA LYS A 257 1.88 45.70 -18.34
C LYS A 257 2.66 44.48 -18.82
N VAL A 258 3.79 44.19 -18.19
CA VAL A 258 4.50 42.93 -18.39
C VAL A 258 3.68 41.82 -17.70
N ASP A 259 3.04 41.00 -18.53
CA ASP A 259 2.30 39.81 -18.12
C ASP A 259 3.17 38.90 -17.24
N GLY A 260 2.65 38.54 -16.07
CA GLY A 260 3.29 37.59 -15.18
C GLY A 260 3.36 36.22 -15.84
N HIS A 261 4.53 35.84 -16.36
CA HIS A 261 4.78 34.51 -16.87
C HIS A 261 4.40 33.46 -15.81
N SER A 262 3.34 32.70 -16.06
CA SER A 262 2.92 31.57 -15.23
C SER A 262 4.07 30.57 -15.12
N SER A 263 4.70 30.47 -13.95
CA SER A 263 5.79 29.52 -13.73
C SER A 263 5.31 28.10 -14.00
N LEU A 264 6.05 27.32 -14.80
CA LEU A 264 5.75 25.91 -15.02
C LEU A 264 5.86 25.14 -13.70
N ARG A 265 4.84 24.36 -13.39
CA ARG A 265 4.73 23.56 -12.17
C ARG A 265 4.87 22.08 -12.51
N ARG A 266 5.40 21.30 -11.56
CA ARG A 266 5.49 19.84 -11.67
C ARG A 266 4.66 19.17 -10.60
N LEU A 267 4.03 18.07 -10.98
CA LEU A 267 3.17 17.25 -10.15
C LEU A 267 3.46 15.78 -10.39
N TRP A 268 3.50 14.98 -9.34
CA TRP A 268 3.57 13.53 -9.45
C TRP A 268 2.28 12.88 -8.98
N VAL A 269 1.79 11.91 -9.76
CA VAL A 269 0.64 11.07 -9.42
C VAL A 269 1.11 9.62 -9.29
N TRP A 270 1.04 9.07 -8.08
CA TRP A 270 1.43 7.69 -7.77
C TRP A 270 0.24 6.75 -7.95
N ILE A 271 0.40 5.79 -8.86
CA ILE A 271 -0.64 4.82 -9.24
C ILE A 271 -0.14 3.39 -8.95
N HIS A 272 -1.04 2.55 -8.46
CA HIS A 272 -0.77 1.14 -8.22
C HIS A 272 -0.50 0.37 -9.52
N ALA A 273 0.43 -0.61 -9.50
CA ALA A 273 0.85 -1.38 -10.67
C ALA A 273 -0.32 -1.99 -11.49
N ALA A 274 -1.35 -2.46 -10.79
CA ALA A 274 -2.51 -3.13 -11.37
C ALA A 274 -3.35 -2.25 -12.30
N ALA A 275 -3.39 -0.94 -12.03
CA ALA A 275 -4.18 0.03 -12.79
C ALA A 275 -3.29 1.07 -13.51
N PHE A 276 -1.96 0.94 -13.42
CA PHE A 276 -1.04 1.96 -13.94
C PHE A 276 -1.22 2.25 -15.42
N ARG A 277 -1.42 1.22 -16.26
CA ARG A 277 -1.58 1.42 -17.71
C ARG A 277 -2.87 2.18 -18.02
N GLU A 278 -3.97 1.78 -17.40
CA GLU A 278 -5.26 2.44 -17.54
C GLU A 278 -5.21 3.88 -17.01
N GLY A 279 -4.66 4.08 -15.82
CA GLY A 279 -4.56 5.41 -15.20
C GLY A 279 -3.62 6.36 -15.94
N CYS A 280 -2.48 5.87 -16.43
CA CYS A 280 -1.57 6.67 -17.25
C CYS A 280 -2.24 7.11 -18.56
N ASN A 281 -2.95 6.20 -19.22
CA ASN A 281 -3.72 6.53 -20.43
C ASN A 281 -4.83 7.56 -20.14
N ALA A 282 -5.53 7.42 -19.00
CA ALA A 282 -6.56 8.39 -18.61
C ALA A 282 -5.98 9.79 -18.39
N LEU A 283 -4.84 9.90 -17.71
CA LEU A 283 -4.13 11.17 -17.51
C LEU A 283 -3.63 11.75 -18.84
N GLN A 284 -3.04 10.92 -19.72
CA GLN A 284 -2.60 11.36 -21.06
C GLN A 284 -3.77 11.89 -21.88
N ASN A 285 -4.88 11.16 -21.93
CA ASN A 285 -6.09 11.59 -22.65
C ASN A 285 -6.66 12.91 -22.08
N ALA A 286 -6.61 13.11 -20.76
CA ALA A 286 -7.05 14.36 -20.14
C ALA A 286 -6.13 15.54 -20.52
N CYS A 287 -4.81 15.32 -20.51
CA CYS A 287 -3.83 16.31 -20.94
C CYS A 287 -3.96 16.68 -22.43
N GLU A 288 -4.30 15.73 -23.30
CA GLU A 288 -4.48 15.97 -24.73
C GLU A 288 -5.75 16.77 -25.06
N ARG A 289 -6.79 16.66 -24.22
CA ARG A 289 -8.06 17.38 -24.40
C ARG A 289 -8.02 18.82 -23.92
N GLN A 290 -7.15 19.13 -22.97
CA GLN A 290 -7.00 20.49 -22.48
C GLN A 290 -5.84 21.20 -23.19
N VAL A 291 -6.18 22.24 -23.94
CA VAL A 291 -5.22 23.12 -24.61
C VAL A 291 -5.51 24.54 -24.14
N ASP A 292 -4.48 25.25 -23.72
CA ASP A 292 -4.60 26.65 -23.33
C ASP A 292 -4.99 27.54 -24.54
N ALA A 293 -5.51 28.74 -24.30
CA ALA A 293 -5.84 29.71 -25.37
C ALA A 293 -4.62 30.07 -26.24
N ALA A 294 -3.41 29.94 -25.68
CA ALA A 294 -2.12 30.11 -26.35
C ALA A 294 -1.58 28.85 -27.06
N GLY A 295 -2.28 27.71 -27.00
CA GLY A 295 -1.85 26.44 -27.60
C GLY A 295 -0.87 25.61 -26.74
N THR A 296 -0.53 26.07 -25.53
CA THR A 296 0.37 25.36 -24.61
C THR A 296 -0.27 24.07 -24.10
N ARG A 297 0.49 22.96 -24.13
CA ARG A 297 0.04 21.64 -23.66
C ARG A 297 0.77 21.21 -22.39
N VAL A 298 0.06 20.49 -21.52
CA VAL A 298 0.67 19.83 -20.36
C VAL A 298 1.46 18.60 -20.82
N SER A 299 2.71 18.50 -20.37
CA SER A 299 3.54 17.32 -20.59
C SER A 299 3.16 16.23 -19.59
N CYS A 300 2.85 15.03 -20.07
CA CYS A 300 2.54 13.86 -19.26
C CYS A 300 3.57 12.74 -19.52
N VAL A 301 4.45 12.52 -18.54
CA VAL A 301 5.59 11.59 -18.66
C VAL A 301 5.49 10.48 -17.61
N SER A 302 5.52 9.23 -18.07
CA SER A 302 5.63 8.09 -17.16
C SER A 302 7.04 8.04 -16.55
N LEU A 303 7.14 8.10 -15.23
CA LEU A 303 8.40 7.90 -14.49
C LEU A 303 8.64 6.43 -14.15
N GLU A 304 8.01 5.53 -14.89
CA GLU A 304 8.28 4.12 -14.80
C GLU A 304 9.78 3.86 -14.89
N ASN A 305 10.30 2.98 -14.04
CA ASN A 305 11.70 2.53 -14.00
C ASN A 305 12.72 3.45 -13.30
N HIS A 306 12.34 4.63 -12.80
CA HIS A 306 13.29 5.59 -12.20
C HIS A 306 13.22 5.63 -10.68
N LEU A 307 12.00 5.58 -10.11
CA LEU A 307 11.77 5.71 -8.68
C LEU A 307 11.32 4.38 -8.06
N GLY A 308 11.59 4.21 -6.76
CA GLY A 308 11.03 3.15 -5.94
C GLY A 308 10.45 3.71 -4.64
N LYS A 309 9.61 2.90 -3.98
CA LYS A 309 8.89 3.27 -2.77
C LYS A 309 9.04 2.17 -1.72
N LEU A 310 9.52 2.52 -0.53
CA LEU A 310 9.56 1.63 0.63
C LEU A 310 8.61 2.14 1.70
N GLU A 311 7.76 1.26 2.24
CA GLU A 311 6.84 1.60 3.32
C GLU A 311 7.37 1.04 4.63
N VAL A 312 7.57 1.89 5.63
CA VAL A 312 8.02 1.55 6.99
C VAL A 312 6.88 1.85 7.96
N MET A 313 6.52 0.87 8.80
CA MET A 313 5.33 0.97 9.66
C MET A 313 5.59 0.43 11.06
N GLY A 314 4.97 1.02 12.08
CA GLY A 314 5.01 0.54 13.46
C GLY A 314 5.28 1.64 14.48
N SER A 315 5.12 1.31 15.77
CA SER A 315 5.30 2.29 16.86
C SER A 315 6.72 2.82 17.01
N ARG A 316 7.73 2.11 16.47
CA ARG A 316 9.14 2.51 16.50
C ARG A 316 9.69 2.92 15.13
N ALA A 317 8.81 3.17 14.16
CA ALA A 317 9.19 3.47 12.78
C ALA A 317 10.03 4.76 12.71
N SER A 318 9.58 5.84 13.35
CA SER A 318 10.29 7.13 13.34
C SER A 318 11.67 7.01 14.00
N GLN A 319 11.76 6.33 15.15
CA GLN A 319 13.04 6.05 15.84
C GLN A 319 14.05 5.31 14.95
N LEU A 320 13.57 4.34 14.15
CA LEU A 320 14.43 3.61 13.22
C LEU A 320 14.95 4.52 12.10
N LEU A 321 14.09 5.38 11.55
CA LEU A 321 14.45 6.32 10.50
C LEU A 321 15.44 7.37 11.00
N GLN A 322 15.25 7.91 12.20
CA GLN A 322 16.20 8.83 12.83
C GLN A 322 17.59 8.20 12.98
N LYS A 323 17.64 6.95 13.44
CA LYS A 323 18.90 6.20 13.58
C LYS A 323 19.59 5.91 12.25
N MET A 324 18.85 5.83 11.14
CA MET A 324 19.37 5.38 9.86
C MET A 324 19.70 6.54 8.91
N LEU A 325 18.84 7.56 8.85
CA LEU A 325 18.91 8.66 7.91
C LEU A 325 19.77 9.79 8.50
N HIS A 326 20.98 9.93 7.97
CA HIS A 326 21.90 11.03 8.31
C HIS A 326 21.89 12.01 7.14
N PRO A 327 21.25 13.18 7.27
CA PRO A 327 21.27 14.16 6.19
C PRO A 327 22.69 14.66 5.97
N SER A 328 23.10 14.78 4.72
CA SER A 328 24.45 15.18 4.35
C SER A 328 24.71 16.64 4.76
N THR A 329 25.78 16.90 5.52
CA THR A 329 26.18 18.28 5.88
C THR A 329 26.70 19.01 4.64
N CYS A 330 25.86 19.84 4.02
CA CYS A 330 26.35 20.89 3.14
C CYS A 330 26.99 21.98 4.01
N SER A 331 28.15 22.51 3.61
CA SER A 331 29.00 23.38 4.44
C SER A 331 28.37 24.72 4.83
N SER A 332 27.21 25.08 4.27
CA SER A 332 26.33 26.10 4.82
C SER A 332 25.01 25.44 5.24
N VAL A 333 24.50 25.85 6.41
CA VAL A 333 23.21 25.44 7.01
C VAL A 333 23.26 24.16 7.88
N ASN A 334 23.80 24.30 9.10
CA ASN A 334 23.54 23.41 10.25
C ASN A 334 22.04 23.30 10.63
N THR A 335 21.17 24.07 9.98
CA THR A 335 19.76 24.29 10.34
C THR A 335 18.80 23.22 9.80
N SER A 336 19.14 22.50 8.72
CA SER A 336 18.26 21.46 8.13
C SER A 336 18.32 20.12 8.87
N VAL A 337 19.51 19.72 9.31
CA VAL A 337 19.74 18.51 10.12
C VAL A 337 19.09 18.63 11.50
N LEU A 338 19.27 19.79 12.16
CA LEU A 338 18.67 20.08 13.47
C LEU A 338 17.13 20.14 13.39
N LYS A 339 16.59 20.69 12.30
CA LYS A 339 15.15 20.70 12.03
C LYS A 339 14.60 19.27 11.90
N TYR A 340 15.14 18.44 11.00
CA TYR A 340 14.68 17.06 10.81
C TYR A 340 14.77 16.19 12.07
N ALA A 341 15.89 16.26 12.80
CA ALA A 341 16.05 15.53 14.06
C ALA A 341 15.06 15.99 15.14
N SER A 342 14.85 17.30 15.28
CA SER A 342 13.86 17.86 16.22
C SER A 342 12.41 17.55 15.86
N TYR A 343 12.10 17.34 14.57
CA TYR A 343 10.75 17.01 14.11
C TYR A 343 10.38 15.56 14.39
N ILE A 344 11.29 14.60 14.17
CA ILE A 344 11.02 13.19 14.51
C ILE A 344 10.94 12.97 16.03
N GLU A 345 11.68 13.77 16.82
CA GLU A 345 11.57 13.72 18.29
C GLU A 345 10.20 14.21 18.79
N ASN A 346 9.56 15.13 18.06
CA ASN A 346 8.22 15.65 18.35
C ASN A 346 7.18 15.05 17.39
N ASP A 347 7.09 13.71 17.35
CA ASP A 347 6.19 12.97 16.46
C ASP A 347 4.72 13.45 16.55
N ASP A 348 4.24 14.02 17.67
CA ASP A 348 2.84 14.47 17.80
C ASP A 348 2.51 15.80 17.09
N GLN A 349 3.52 16.56 16.62
CA GLN A 349 3.32 17.90 16.03
C GLN A 349 3.34 17.94 14.50
N ILE A 350 3.71 16.85 13.83
CA ILE A 350 3.79 16.81 12.36
C ILE A 350 2.39 16.52 11.80
N PRO A 351 1.88 17.33 10.84
CA PRO A 351 0.58 17.08 10.24
C PRO A 351 0.56 15.72 9.52
N SER A 352 -0.62 15.10 9.49
CA SER A 352 -0.81 13.93 8.63
C SER A 352 -0.61 14.35 7.17
N SER A 353 0.02 13.49 6.37
CA SER A 353 0.36 13.74 4.97
C SER A 353 1.55 14.68 4.69
N ALA A 354 2.36 15.03 5.70
CA ALA A 354 3.57 15.84 5.50
C ALA A 354 4.60 15.20 4.55
N ILE A 355 5.25 16.05 3.74
CA ILE A 355 6.36 15.70 2.84
C ILE A 355 7.66 16.31 3.34
N PHE A 356 8.73 15.52 3.43
CA PHE A 356 10.08 16.00 3.71
C PHE A 356 11.03 15.62 2.57
N SER A 357 11.72 16.60 2.00
CA SER A 357 12.80 16.39 1.02
C SER A 357 14.16 16.44 1.72
N LEU A 358 14.99 15.41 1.51
CA LEU A 358 16.27 15.26 2.19
C LEU A 358 17.31 14.66 1.23
N SER A 359 18.55 15.16 1.33
CA SER A 359 19.74 14.46 0.81
C SER A 359 20.40 13.71 1.96
N VAL A 360 20.51 12.40 1.85
CA VAL A 360 20.95 11.51 2.93
C VAL A 360 22.20 10.74 2.53
N ASP A 361 23.13 10.61 3.46
CA ASP A 361 24.31 9.78 3.30
C ASP A 361 23.93 8.30 3.10
N ASP A 362 24.75 7.57 2.35
CA ASP A 362 24.56 6.13 2.19
C ASP A 362 24.50 5.42 3.57
N PRO A 363 23.37 4.78 3.92
CA PRO A 363 23.14 4.24 5.25
C PRO A 363 24.07 3.06 5.61
N ARG A 364 24.89 2.59 4.66
CA ARG A 364 25.94 1.59 4.91
C ARG A 364 27.19 2.19 5.59
N PHE A 365 27.33 3.51 5.64
CA PHE A 365 28.50 4.22 6.16
C PHE A 365 28.35 4.76 7.59
N LEU A 366 27.35 4.30 8.35
CA LEU A 366 27.26 4.63 9.78
C LEU A 366 28.55 4.28 10.52
N ASP A 367 29.24 5.31 11.01
CA ASP A 367 30.33 5.15 11.95
C ASP A 367 29.73 4.80 13.31
N LYS A 368 29.92 3.54 13.74
CA LYS A 368 29.25 3.01 14.95
C LYS A 368 29.73 3.69 16.23
N ASP A 369 30.81 4.46 16.16
CA ASP A 369 31.42 5.12 17.29
C ASP A 369 30.63 6.36 17.76
N ILE A 370 29.77 6.94 16.90
CA ILE A 370 28.94 8.11 17.25
C ILE A 370 27.70 7.72 18.08
N THR A 371 27.17 6.50 17.90
CA THR A 371 25.97 6.04 18.62
C THR A 371 26.14 5.98 20.14
N ASN A 372 27.36 5.78 20.65
CA ASN A 372 27.63 5.78 22.09
C ASN A 372 27.79 7.20 22.67
N ALA A 373 28.05 8.22 21.85
CA ALA A 373 28.16 9.61 22.29
C ALA A 373 26.80 10.33 22.37
N SER A 374 25.82 9.91 21.55
CA SER A 374 24.47 10.48 21.57
C SER A 374 23.66 10.06 22.79
N GLU A 375 23.85 8.85 23.32
CA GLU A 375 23.19 8.41 24.57
C GLU A 375 23.67 9.23 25.79
N ALA A 376 24.91 9.74 25.77
CA ALA A 376 25.44 10.60 26.82
C ALA A 376 24.92 12.05 26.74
N LYS A 377 24.71 12.60 25.53
CA LYS A 377 24.23 13.99 25.35
C LYS A 377 22.74 14.19 25.66
N VAL A 378 21.92 13.14 25.59
CA VAL A 378 20.48 13.23 25.89
C VAL A 378 20.21 13.48 27.39
N GLN A 379 21.14 13.13 28.28
CA GLN A 379 21.03 13.41 29.71
C GLN A 379 21.42 14.85 30.09
N ASP A 380 22.35 15.48 29.35
CA ASP A 380 22.84 16.83 29.66
C ASP A 380 21.89 17.96 29.23
N ILE A 381 20.93 17.71 28.32
CA ILE A 381 19.93 18.70 27.89
C ILE A 381 18.75 18.80 28.87
N LEU A 382 18.60 17.82 29.77
CA LEU A 382 17.52 17.78 30.78
C LEU A 382 17.82 18.58 32.07
N SER A 383 18.98 19.21 32.17
CA SER A 383 19.30 20.11 33.27
C SER A 383 19.70 21.48 32.72
N TYR A 384 18.78 22.43 32.63
CA TYR A 384 19.03 23.83 33.02
C TYR A 384 17.75 24.67 33.01
N LYS A 385 17.48 25.22 34.21
CA LYS A 385 16.72 26.41 34.60
C LYS A 385 15.18 26.42 34.51
N LYS A 386 14.61 26.19 35.70
CA LYS A 386 13.32 26.69 36.18
C LYS A 386 13.49 28.18 36.52
N ASP A 387 13.08 29.08 35.63
CA ASP A 387 12.93 30.50 35.96
C ASP A 387 11.47 30.78 36.33
N GLU A 388 11.27 31.19 37.58
CA GLU A 388 10.02 31.76 38.07
C GLU A 388 9.87 33.19 37.55
N SER A 389 8.91 33.44 36.67
CA SER A 389 8.20 34.72 36.65
C SER A 389 6.82 34.54 36.01
N GLY A 390 5.78 34.89 36.76
CA GLY A 390 4.41 34.81 36.31
C GLY A 390 4.08 35.92 35.31
N ARG A 391 3.52 35.53 34.18
CA ARG A 391 2.52 36.32 33.44
C ARG A 391 1.71 35.40 32.53
N ASN A 392 0.40 35.39 32.76
CA ASN A 392 -0.58 34.73 31.92
C ASN A 392 -0.55 35.33 30.51
N GLY A 393 -0.02 34.57 29.56
CA GLY A 393 -0.16 34.79 28.14
C GLY A 393 -0.05 33.44 27.45
N THR A 394 -1.16 32.95 26.88
CA THR A 394 -1.14 31.78 26.00
C THR A 394 -0.21 32.07 24.81
N PRO A 395 0.87 31.31 24.59
CA PRO A 395 1.71 31.53 23.43
C PRO A 395 0.97 30.95 22.22
N LYS A 396 0.26 31.81 21.49
CA LYS A 396 -0.02 31.56 20.07
C LYS A 396 1.33 31.60 19.35
N ARG A 397 1.98 30.44 19.20
CA ARG A 397 3.05 30.29 18.22
C ARG A 397 2.39 30.13 16.86
N ASP A 398 2.48 31.17 16.04
CA ASP A 398 2.03 31.14 14.66
C ASP A 398 2.73 30.01 13.90
N MET A 399 1.97 28.95 13.64
CA MET A 399 2.36 27.77 12.87
C MET A 399 2.35 28.05 11.36
N LYS A 400 2.53 29.32 10.95
CA LYS A 400 2.43 29.80 9.56
C LYS A 400 3.77 30.09 8.89
N LEU A 401 4.89 29.84 9.57
CA LEU A 401 6.23 30.03 9.01
C LEU A 401 7.08 28.81 9.37
N LEU A 402 7.14 27.81 8.49
CA LEU A 402 8.26 26.85 8.39
C LEU A 402 8.12 25.99 7.12
N VAL A 403 7.75 26.64 6.02
CA VAL A 403 7.98 26.14 4.65
C VAL A 403 9.45 26.39 4.32
N CYS A 404 10.07 25.51 3.54
CA CYS A 404 11.46 25.54 3.09
C CYS A 404 12.00 26.96 2.82
N SER A 405 12.66 27.57 3.80
CA SER A 405 13.53 28.71 3.56
C SER A 405 14.89 28.17 3.12
N PHE A 406 15.06 27.98 1.82
CA PHE A 406 16.40 27.90 1.23
C PHE A 406 17.00 29.32 1.35
N LEU A 407 18.09 29.47 2.10
CA LEU A 407 18.81 30.74 2.19
C LEU A 407 19.52 31.00 0.85
N GLU A 408 19.35 32.22 0.35
CA GLU A 408 20.11 32.85 -0.73
C GLU A 408 21.63 32.55 -0.60
N PRO A 409 22.31 32.15 -1.67
CA PRO A 409 23.76 32.05 -1.66
C PRO A 409 24.36 33.44 -1.92
N GLU A 410 24.61 34.21 -0.87
CA GLU A 410 25.63 35.27 -0.96
C GLU A 410 27.01 34.60 -0.98
N GLY A 411 27.66 34.60 -2.15
CA GLY A 411 29.06 34.20 -2.29
C GLY A 411 29.31 33.27 -3.46
N SER A 412 29.93 33.84 -4.49
CA SER A 412 30.42 33.17 -5.70
C SER A 412 31.56 32.20 -5.42
N HIS A 413 31.29 31.00 -4.89
CA HIS A 413 32.19 29.84 -4.97
C HIS A 413 31.41 28.52 -5.00
N GLY A 414 31.37 27.89 -6.18
CA GLY A 414 30.98 26.50 -6.50
C GLY A 414 30.22 25.69 -5.44
N LEU A 415 28.95 26.00 -5.20
CA LEU A 415 28.06 25.18 -4.38
C LEU A 415 27.54 24.01 -5.23
N SER A 416 27.78 22.77 -4.79
CA SER A 416 27.16 21.57 -5.32
C SER A 416 25.64 21.73 -5.27
N GLU A 417 25.00 21.88 -6.43
CA GLU A 417 23.54 21.91 -6.59
C GLU A 417 22.91 20.77 -5.77
N CYS A 418 21.97 21.09 -4.88
CA CYS A 418 21.19 20.07 -4.19
C CYS A 418 20.42 19.28 -5.28
N ILE A 419 20.79 18.02 -5.51
CA ILE A 419 20.16 17.16 -6.53
C ILE A 419 18.70 16.99 -6.13
N ASP A 420 17.80 17.66 -6.85
CA ASP A 420 16.38 17.58 -6.60
C ASP A 420 15.82 16.29 -7.24
N LEU A 421 15.14 15.45 -6.45
CA LEU A 421 14.54 14.18 -6.93
C LEU A 421 13.51 14.43 -8.04
N TRP A 422 12.96 15.64 -8.11
CA TRP A 422 11.99 16.10 -9.10
C TRP A 422 12.60 16.39 -10.48
N ASP A 423 13.93 16.48 -10.63
CA ASP A 423 14.59 16.71 -11.91
C ASP A 423 14.93 15.39 -12.62
N THR A 424 13.97 14.85 -13.36
CA THR A 424 14.06 13.56 -14.04
C THR A 424 15.02 13.55 -15.24
N LYS A 425 15.53 14.72 -15.63
CA LYS A 425 16.53 14.85 -16.71
C LYS A 425 17.96 14.61 -16.23
N LYS A 426 18.23 14.73 -14.92
CA LYS A 426 19.53 14.41 -14.33
C LYS A 426 19.50 12.96 -13.87
N ASP A 427 20.17 12.07 -14.61
CA ASP A 427 20.32 10.67 -14.18
C ASP A 427 21.03 10.64 -12.81
N ILE A 428 20.33 10.15 -11.78
CA ILE A 428 20.91 10.04 -10.45
C ILE A 428 21.86 8.83 -10.42
N ASP A 429 23.11 9.11 -10.06
CA ASP A 429 24.14 8.10 -9.98
C ASP A 429 23.76 6.96 -9.00
N PRO A 430 24.10 5.71 -9.38
CA PRO A 430 23.83 4.56 -8.54
C PRO A 430 24.71 4.59 -7.28
N PRO A 431 24.28 3.91 -6.21
CA PRO A 431 25.12 3.77 -5.03
C PRO A 431 26.40 3.01 -5.36
N ILE A 432 27.47 3.31 -4.62
CA ILE A 432 28.75 2.60 -4.72
C ILE A 432 28.52 1.08 -4.57
N GLU A 433 29.12 0.28 -5.45
CA GLU A 433 28.99 -1.17 -5.42
C GLU A 433 29.48 -1.78 -4.10
N GLU A 434 28.74 -2.76 -3.59
CA GLU A 434 29.02 -3.42 -2.30
C GLU A 434 30.44 -4.00 -2.20
N ASN A 435 30.98 -4.53 -3.31
CA ASN A 435 32.34 -5.09 -3.34
C ASN A 435 33.40 -4.02 -3.09
N ILE A 436 33.25 -2.84 -3.68
CA ILE A 436 34.16 -1.71 -3.51
C ILE A 436 34.12 -1.25 -2.04
N LEU A 437 32.94 -1.11 -1.47
CA LEU A 437 32.79 -0.75 -0.05
C LEU A 437 33.38 -1.80 0.89
N CYS A 438 33.18 -3.08 0.59
CA CYS A 438 33.76 -4.16 1.37
C CYS A 438 35.29 -4.14 1.34
N MET A 439 35.90 -3.86 0.17
CA MET A 439 37.34 -3.72 0.04
C MET A 439 37.88 -2.50 0.79
N GLU A 440 37.18 -1.37 0.71
CA GLU A 440 37.56 -0.15 1.43
C GLU A 440 37.49 -0.34 2.95
N LYS A 441 36.38 -0.91 3.47
CA LYS A 441 36.26 -1.26 4.89
C LYS A 441 37.31 -2.27 5.36
N HIS A 442 37.66 -3.23 4.50
CA HIS A 442 38.71 -4.20 4.79
C HIS A 442 40.09 -3.53 4.89
N ARG A 443 40.38 -2.60 3.98
CA ARG A 443 41.61 -1.78 4.00
C ARG A 443 41.70 -0.93 5.27
N GLN A 444 40.64 -0.20 5.60
CA GLN A 444 40.54 0.62 6.82
C GLN A 444 40.73 -0.22 8.09
N ARG A 445 40.14 -1.43 8.16
CA ARG A 445 40.36 -2.34 9.30
C ARG A 445 41.79 -2.83 9.39
N LYS A 446 42.42 -3.18 8.27
CA LYS A 446 43.84 -3.56 8.25
C LYS A 446 44.74 -2.41 8.72
N GLU A 447 44.41 -1.19 8.33
CA GLU A 447 45.09 0.02 8.77
C GLU A 447 44.91 0.25 10.27
N LEU A 448 43.67 0.16 10.77
CA LEU A 448 43.33 0.29 12.19
C LEU A 448 44.08 -0.74 13.07
N PHE A 449 44.10 -2.00 12.65
CA PHE A 449 44.80 -3.08 13.37
C PHE A 449 46.30 -3.17 13.01
N ARG A 450 46.79 -2.32 12.10
CA ARG A 450 48.17 -2.33 11.57
C ARG A 450 48.63 -3.72 11.08
N ILE A 451 47.75 -4.44 10.39
CA ILE A 451 48.02 -5.80 9.88
C ILE A 451 48.46 -5.73 8.41
N GLY A 452 49.75 -5.96 8.16
CA GLY A 452 50.38 -6.06 6.84
C GLY A 452 51.31 -4.89 6.51
N ASP A 453 52.23 -5.09 5.55
CA ASP A 453 53.12 -4.03 5.08
C ASP A 453 52.32 -2.90 4.42
N MET A 454 52.48 -1.69 4.96
CA MET A 454 51.89 -0.46 4.44
C MET A 454 52.59 -0.06 3.15
N SER A 455 52.35 -0.81 2.07
CA SER A 455 52.71 -0.33 0.73
C SER A 455 51.80 0.85 0.39
N THR A 456 52.39 2.03 0.45
CA THR A 456 51.82 3.28 -0.04
C THR A 456 51.46 3.12 -1.52
N GLY A 457 50.18 3.37 -1.83
CA GLY A 457 49.75 3.87 -3.14
C GLY A 457 49.92 2.94 -4.34
N ARG A 458 48.90 2.13 -4.60
CA ARG A 458 48.35 2.11 -5.97
C ARG A 458 47.02 2.83 -5.91
N GLN A 459 47.04 4.12 -6.25
CA GLN A 459 45.85 4.82 -6.72
C GLN A 459 45.22 3.89 -7.75
N HIS A 460 44.05 3.34 -7.45
CA HIS A 460 43.27 2.68 -8.47
C HIS A 460 43.05 3.73 -9.55
N SER A 461 43.49 3.44 -10.78
CA SER A 461 43.07 4.20 -11.96
C SER A 461 41.56 4.39 -11.83
N SER A 462 41.14 5.64 -11.67
CA SER A 462 39.75 6.05 -11.59
C SER A 462 39.05 5.49 -12.81
N ILE A 463 38.43 4.32 -12.67
CA ILE A 463 37.35 3.94 -13.56
C ILE A 463 36.30 4.99 -13.25
N GLU A 464 36.22 6.02 -14.10
CA GLU A 464 35.15 7.01 -14.16
C GLU A 464 33.81 6.29 -14.33
N ARG A 465 33.30 5.72 -13.24
CA ARG A 465 31.89 5.45 -13.06
C ARG A 465 31.47 6.37 -11.94
N GLN A 466 30.70 7.38 -12.30
CA GLN A 466 30.10 8.32 -11.37
C GLN A 466 29.22 7.50 -10.42
N PHE A 467 29.67 7.34 -9.17
CA PHE A 467 28.92 6.72 -8.09
C PHE A 467 28.73 7.78 -7.02
N ASN A 468 27.52 7.89 -6.49
CA ASN A 468 27.23 8.88 -5.46
C ASN A 468 27.28 8.25 -4.06
N ARG A 469 27.71 9.04 -3.08
CA ARG A 469 27.65 8.72 -1.64
C ARG A 469 26.41 9.28 -0.96
N PHE A 470 25.70 10.17 -1.66
CA PHE A 470 24.50 10.83 -1.21
C PHE A 470 23.30 10.36 -2.04
N CYS A 471 22.15 10.22 -1.39
CA CYS A 471 20.90 9.84 -2.02
C CYS A 471 19.84 10.91 -1.71
N PRO A 472 19.30 11.61 -2.73
CA PRO A 472 18.10 12.40 -2.53
C PRO A 472 16.91 11.45 -2.29
N LEU A 473 16.05 11.80 -1.34
CA LEU A 473 14.84 11.04 -1.03
C LEU A 473 13.72 11.95 -0.54
N LEU A 474 12.48 11.48 -0.70
CA LEU A 474 11.29 12.08 -0.10
C LEU A 474 10.74 11.16 0.98
N LEU A 475 10.42 11.72 2.14
CA LEU A 475 9.69 11.04 3.21
C LEU A 475 8.27 11.55 3.27
N LEU A 476 7.32 10.62 3.25
CA LEU A 476 5.89 10.91 3.36
C LEU A 476 5.41 10.32 4.67
N ARG A 477 4.84 11.17 5.54
CA ARG A 477 4.21 10.72 6.77
C ARG A 477 2.74 10.39 6.51
N SER A 478 2.30 9.21 6.92
CA SER A 478 0.89 8.84 6.94
C SER A 478 0.49 8.41 8.34
N ASP A 479 -0.31 9.25 9.00
CA ASP A 479 -0.79 9.00 10.35
C ASP A 479 -2.32 8.76 10.38
N SER A 480 -2.75 7.91 11.29
CA SER A 480 -4.15 7.62 11.57
C SER A 480 -4.40 8.04 13.02
N LYS A 481 -5.17 9.13 13.22
CA LYS A 481 -5.48 9.71 14.55
C LYS A 481 -6.06 8.68 15.55
N LYS A 482 -6.59 7.54 15.07
CA LYS A 482 -7.14 6.44 15.89
C LYS A 482 -6.11 5.47 16.45
N THR A 483 -4.89 5.43 15.90
CA THR A 483 -3.89 4.42 16.24
C THR A 483 -2.52 5.05 16.46
N SER A 484 -1.81 4.68 17.53
CA SER A 484 -0.41 5.09 17.76
C SER A 484 0.61 4.44 16.78
N ILE A 485 0.15 4.02 15.59
CA ILE A 485 0.95 3.32 14.59
C ILE A 485 1.28 4.32 13.48
N ILE A 486 2.54 4.72 13.45
CA ILE A 486 3.07 5.65 12.45
C ILE A 486 3.47 4.87 11.19
N ARG A 487 3.25 5.47 10.03
CA ARG A 487 3.68 4.92 8.74
C ARG A 487 4.42 5.98 7.94
N TRP A 488 5.56 5.57 7.39
CA TRP A 488 6.41 6.39 6.57
C TRP A 488 6.53 5.73 5.19
N SER A 489 6.40 6.51 4.12
CA SER A 489 6.82 6.06 2.79
C SER A 489 8.08 6.80 2.38
N ILE A 490 9.11 6.06 2.00
CA ILE A 490 10.38 6.58 1.52
C ILE A 490 10.38 6.42 -0.01
N ILE A 491 10.40 7.53 -0.73
CA ILE A 491 10.60 7.56 -2.18
C ILE A 491 12.06 7.87 -2.45
N LEU A 492 12.70 7.06 -3.26
CA LEU A 492 14.10 7.21 -3.63
C LEU A 492 14.38 6.62 -5.02
N PRO A 493 15.53 6.93 -5.64
CA PRO A 493 15.86 6.37 -6.95
C PRO A 493 15.95 4.84 -6.91
N LEU A 494 15.52 4.19 -7.99
CA LEU A 494 15.36 2.74 -8.03
C LEU A 494 16.68 2.00 -7.76
N SER A 495 17.82 2.56 -8.16
CA SER A 495 19.16 2.00 -7.90
C SER A 495 19.52 1.92 -6.41
N TRP A 496 18.93 2.79 -5.57
CA TRP A 496 19.21 2.89 -4.13
C TRP A 496 18.30 2.00 -3.26
N ILE A 497 17.18 1.49 -3.79
CA ILE A 497 16.20 0.68 -3.04
C ILE A 497 16.81 -0.50 -2.29
N LYS A 498 17.74 -1.23 -2.92
CA LYS A 498 18.38 -2.39 -2.30
C LYS A 498 19.27 -2.00 -1.11
N VAL A 499 19.92 -0.84 -1.16
CA VAL A 499 20.81 -0.34 -0.11
C VAL A 499 19.99 0.00 1.14
N PHE A 500 18.96 0.83 0.97
CA PHE A 500 18.04 1.20 2.04
C PHE A 500 17.30 0.00 2.61
N TRP A 501 16.83 -0.92 1.76
CA TRP A 501 16.19 -2.16 2.21
C TRP A 501 17.08 -2.95 3.17
N MET A 502 18.36 -3.14 2.83
CA MET A 502 19.29 -3.88 3.68
C MET A 502 19.59 -3.14 4.98
N ALA A 503 19.72 -1.81 4.95
CA ALA A 503 19.92 -0.99 6.15
C ALA A 503 18.72 -1.08 7.11
N ILE A 504 17.50 -0.94 6.59
CA ILE A 504 16.24 -1.01 7.37
C ILE A 504 16.10 -2.38 8.05
N VAL A 505 16.29 -3.47 7.30
CA VAL A 505 16.19 -4.84 7.83
C VAL A 505 17.30 -5.14 8.84
N THR A 506 18.52 -4.66 8.62
CA THR A 506 19.66 -4.92 9.53
C THR A 506 19.50 -4.18 10.86
N ASN A 507 18.86 -3.01 10.84
CA ASN A 507 18.52 -2.25 12.05
C ASN A 507 17.28 -2.78 12.79
N GLY A 508 16.72 -3.93 12.38
CA GLY A 508 15.72 -4.67 13.14
C GLY A 508 14.31 -4.63 12.60
N ALA A 509 14.06 -3.96 11.47
CA ALA A 509 12.75 -4.01 10.82
C ALA A 509 12.44 -5.41 10.26
N GLN A 510 11.20 -5.86 10.44
CA GLN A 510 10.73 -7.10 9.86
C GLN A 510 10.07 -6.85 8.50
N ALA A 511 10.61 -7.48 7.45
CA ALA A 511 9.98 -7.45 6.14
C ALA A 511 8.62 -8.16 6.13
N ILE A 512 7.69 -7.64 5.34
CA ILE A 512 6.33 -8.19 5.15
C ILE A 512 6.03 -8.37 3.66
N GLY A 513 5.10 -9.29 3.33
CA GLY A 513 4.56 -9.44 1.98
C GLY A 513 3.15 -8.88 1.83
N LEU A 514 2.53 -9.08 0.68
CA LEU A 514 1.19 -8.58 0.36
C LEU A 514 0.11 -9.06 1.33
N ARG A 515 0.16 -10.32 1.77
CA ARG A 515 -0.79 -10.89 2.74
C ARG A 515 -0.69 -10.21 4.11
N GLU A 516 0.54 -10.00 4.57
CA GLU A 516 0.76 -9.33 5.85
C GLU A 516 0.39 -7.84 5.77
N LYS A 517 0.68 -7.16 4.64
CA LYS A 517 0.22 -5.78 4.38
C LYS A 517 -1.30 -5.68 4.43
N HIS A 518 -2.02 -6.62 3.82
CA HIS A 518 -3.47 -6.68 3.84
C HIS A 518 -4.05 -6.83 5.26
N TRP A 519 -3.45 -7.67 6.12
CA TRP A 519 -3.86 -7.78 7.53
C TRP A 519 -3.66 -6.48 8.31
N ILE A 520 -2.60 -5.73 8.01
CA ILE A 520 -2.34 -4.43 8.63
C ILE A 520 -3.37 -3.40 8.16
N SER A 521 -3.68 -3.34 6.87
CA SER A 521 -4.73 -2.47 6.34
C SER A 521 -6.07 -2.71 7.04
N CYS A 522 -6.44 -3.98 7.26
CA CYS A 522 -7.66 -4.34 7.98
C CYS A 522 -7.64 -3.90 9.47
N GLU A 523 -6.56 -4.17 10.21
CA GLU A 523 -6.43 -3.71 11.62
C GLU A 523 -6.51 -2.19 11.73
N LEU A 524 -5.97 -1.46 10.75
CA LEU A 524 -5.99 -0.01 10.70
C LEU A 524 -7.30 0.54 10.10
N GLY A 525 -8.18 -0.30 9.55
CA GLY A 525 -9.42 0.16 8.90
C GLY A 525 -9.22 0.87 7.56
N LEU A 526 -8.07 0.67 6.90
CA LEU A 526 -7.70 1.33 5.65
C LEU A 526 -8.10 0.52 4.41
N PRO A 527 -8.42 1.18 3.29
CA PRO A 527 -8.76 0.50 2.04
C PRO A 527 -7.58 -0.31 1.48
N CYS A 528 -7.89 -1.45 0.85
CA CYS A 528 -6.90 -2.34 0.25
C CYS A 528 -7.14 -2.51 -1.26
N PHE A 529 -6.42 -1.74 -2.08
CA PHE A 529 -6.47 -1.87 -3.54
C PHE A 529 -5.65 -3.08 -4.03
N PRO A 530 -6.12 -3.86 -5.03
CA PRO A 530 -7.39 -3.75 -5.73
C PRO A 530 -8.57 -4.48 -5.07
N ARG A 531 -8.35 -5.26 -3.99
CA ARG A 531 -9.35 -6.19 -3.42
C ARG A 531 -10.66 -5.53 -2.95
N GLU A 532 -10.60 -4.29 -2.45
CA GLU A 532 -11.77 -3.56 -1.95
C GLU A 532 -12.40 -2.61 -2.99
N PHE A 533 -12.08 -2.76 -4.28
CA PHE A 533 -12.46 -1.83 -5.36
C PHE A 533 -13.23 -2.53 -6.50
N PRO A 534 -14.43 -3.09 -6.23
CA PRO A 534 -15.18 -3.89 -7.22
C PRO A 534 -15.56 -3.15 -8.50
N ASP A 535 -15.62 -1.82 -8.43
CA ASP A 535 -15.90 -0.89 -9.52
C ASP A 535 -14.72 -0.66 -10.48
N CYS A 536 -13.51 -1.12 -10.13
CA CYS A 536 -12.30 -0.97 -10.94
C CYS A 536 -12.01 -2.19 -11.83
N SER A 537 -11.48 -1.97 -13.03
CA SER A 537 -11.01 -3.05 -13.92
C SER A 537 -9.94 -3.94 -13.25
N ALA A 538 -9.08 -3.31 -12.44
CA ALA A 538 -8.00 -3.97 -11.71
C ALA A 538 -8.50 -4.99 -10.69
N TYR A 539 -9.69 -4.78 -10.11
CA TYR A 539 -10.33 -5.75 -9.23
C TYR A 539 -10.78 -6.97 -10.03
N SER A 540 -11.50 -6.80 -11.13
CA SER A 540 -12.00 -7.92 -11.93
C SER A 540 -10.86 -8.83 -12.40
N CYS A 541 -9.78 -8.25 -12.91
CA CYS A 541 -8.61 -9.03 -13.31
C CYS A 541 -7.90 -9.69 -12.12
N PHE A 542 -7.85 -9.04 -10.95
CA PHE A 542 -7.26 -9.64 -9.74
C PHE A 542 -8.10 -10.79 -9.20
N MET A 543 -9.42 -10.64 -9.15
CA MET A 543 -10.33 -11.65 -8.64
C MET A 543 -10.44 -12.85 -9.56
N ALA A 544 -10.34 -12.67 -10.89
CA ALA A 544 -10.24 -13.79 -11.84
C ALA A 544 -9.02 -14.68 -11.57
N LEU A 545 -7.88 -14.08 -11.18
CA LEU A 545 -6.69 -14.84 -10.78
C LEU A 545 -6.90 -15.58 -9.45
N GLU A 546 -7.58 -14.95 -8.49
CA GLU A 546 -7.90 -15.56 -7.19
C GLU A 546 -8.90 -16.71 -7.35
N GLU A 547 -9.92 -16.57 -8.21
CA GLU A 547 -10.88 -17.62 -8.58
C GLU A 547 -10.17 -18.81 -9.21
N ALA A 548 -9.35 -18.60 -10.23
CA ALA A 548 -8.59 -19.68 -10.87
C ALA A 548 -7.64 -20.38 -9.87
N ALA A 549 -7.03 -19.63 -8.95
CA ALA A 549 -6.18 -20.20 -7.90
C ALA A 549 -7.00 -20.98 -6.85
N TYR A 550 -8.22 -20.53 -6.57
CA TYR A 550 -9.15 -21.20 -5.66
C TYR A 550 -9.66 -22.51 -6.28
N ASP A 551 -10.09 -22.49 -7.53
CA ASP A 551 -10.61 -23.67 -8.24
C ASP A 551 -9.53 -24.75 -8.36
N LYS A 552 -8.31 -24.38 -8.76
CA LYS A 552 -7.16 -25.29 -8.77
C LYS A 552 -6.86 -25.89 -7.40
N LYS A 553 -6.95 -25.11 -6.31
CA LYS A 553 -6.77 -25.64 -4.94
C LYS A 553 -7.90 -26.59 -4.56
N SER A 554 -9.12 -26.35 -5.06
CA SER A 554 -10.29 -27.20 -4.78
C SER A 554 -10.19 -28.55 -5.49
N GLU A 555 -9.70 -28.56 -6.75
CA GLU A 555 -9.51 -29.76 -7.57
C GLU A 555 -8.41 -30.67 -7.03
N LEU A 556 -7.39 -30.11 -6.38
CA LEU A 556 -6.32 -30.87 -5.73
C LEU A 556 -6.76 -31.60 -4.45
N ARG A 557 -7.97 -31.32 -3.93
CA ARG A 557 -8.50 -32.01 -2.75
C ARG A 557 -9.25 -33.27 -3.16
N SER A 558 -9.16 -34.32 -2.35
CA SER A 558 -9.97 -35.52 -2.55
C SER A 558 -11.47 -35.20 -2.41
N PRO A 559 -12.38 -35.93 -3.09
CA PRO A 559 -13.81 -35.67 -3.01
C PRO A 559 -14.35 -35.61 -1.58
N HIS A 560 -13.89 -36.48 -0.69
CA HIS A 560 -14.32 -36.52 0.73
C HIS A 560 -13.83 -35.35 1.58
N THR A 561 -12.77 -34.64 1.17
CA THR A 561 -12.25 -33.45 1.88
C THR A 561 -12.58 -32.15 1.15
N ARG A 562 -13.20 -32.25 -0.03
CA ARG A 562 -13.64 -31.12 -0.83
C ARG A 562 -14.91 -30.57 -0.22
N THR A 563 -14.81 -29.36 0.31
CA THR A 563 -15.95 -28.58 0.75
C THR A 563 -16.69 -28.02 -0.48
N TRP A 564 -18.00 -27.77 -0.40
CA TRP A 564 -18.78 -27.24 -1.54
C TRP A 564 -18.22 -25.91 -2.08
N LYS A 565 -18.47 -25.63 -3.37
CA LYS A 565 -17.99 -24.40 -4.02
C LYS A 565 -18.74 -23.20 -3.43
N VAL A 566 -18.04 -22.08 -3.30
CA VAL A 566 -18.61 -20.79 -2.88
C VAL A 566 -18.19 -19.74 -3.92
N PRO A 567 -19.00 -18.69 -4.14
CA PRO A 567 -18.65 -17.59 -5.02
C PRO A 567 -17.29 -16.96 -4.70
N VAL A 568 -16.43 -16.85 -5.71
CA VAL A 568 -15.19 -16.05 -5.70
C VAL A 568 -15.07 -15.44 -7.10
N PRO A 569 -15.18 -14.12 -7.30
CA PRO A 569 -15.50 -13.07 -6.32
C PRO A 569 -16.91 -13.14 -5.73
N SER A 570 -17.20 -12.26 -4.76
CA SER A 570 -18.56 -12.08 -4.22
C SER A 570 -19.55 -11.70 -5.33
N PRO A 571 -20.79 -12.24 -5.31
CA PRO A 571 -21.76 -12.03 -6.37
C PRO A 571 -22.52 -10.72 -6.19
N TRP A 572 -21.89 -9.60 -6.57
CA TRP A 572 -22.46 -8.26 -6.35
C TRP A 572 -23.84 -8.05 -7.02
N ASP A 573 -24.11 -8.72 -8.15
CA ASP A 573 -25.38 -8.63 -8.87
C ASP A 573 -26.57 -9.13 -8.01
N SER A 574 -26.33 -10.04 -7.04
CA SER A 574 -27.40 -10.57 -6.19
C SER A 574 -28.01 -9.52 -5.25
N LEU A 575 -27.36 -8.35 -5.10
CA LEU A 575 -27.87 -7.25 -4.27
C LEU A 575 -29.10 -6.57 -4.89
N ARG A 576 -29.32 -6.71 -6.21
CA ARG A 576 -30.52 -6.15 -6.87
C ARG A 576 -31.81 -6.73 -6.31
N LEU A 577 -31.81 -8.01 -5.93
CA LEU A 577 -32.96 -8.67 -5.32
C LEU A 577 -33.41 -8.01 -4.01
N ALA A 578 -32.46 -7.47 -3.22
CA ALA A 578 -32.82 -6.72 -2.03
C ALA A 578 -33.57 -5.44 -2.42
N ILE A 579 -33.02 -4.64 -3.34
CA ILE A 579 -33.65 -3.40 -3.82
C ILE A 579 -35.06 -3.67 -4.40
N GLU A 580 -35.22 -4.71 -5.20
CA GLU A 580 -36.50 -5.11 -5.78
C GLU A 580 -37.53 -5.50 -4.71
N ALA A 581 -37.11 -6.28 -3.71
CA ALA A 581 -37.96 -6.65 -2.58
C ALA A 581 -38.40 -5.41 -1.77
N LEU A 582 -37.50 -4.44 -1.63
CA LEU A 582 -37.77 -3.15 -0.98
C LEU A 582 -38.74 -2.25 -1.76
N ASN A 583 -38.91 -2.48 -3.07
CA ASN A 583 -39.83 -1.72 -3.94
C ASN A 583 -41.17 -2.44 -4.17
N GLY A 584 -41.45 -3.55 -3.48
CA GLY A 584 -42.74 -4.23 -3.50
C GLY A 584 -43.02 -5.11 -4.73
N ALA A 585 -42.03 -5.33 -5.61
CA ALA A 585 -42.20 -6.07 -6.86
C ALA A 585 -42.09 -7.61 -6.72
N ALA A 586 -42.37 -8.17 -5.53
CA ALA A 586 -42.21 -9.60 -5.27
C ALA A 586 -43.43 -10.47 -5.66
N HIS A 587 -44.46 -9.89 -6.30
CA HIS A 587 -45.64 -10.64 -6.76
C HIS A 587 -45.83 -10.44 -8.27
N GLY A 588 -45.10 -11.22 -9.06
CA GLY A 588 -45.42 -11.41 -10.48
C GLY A 588 -44.23 -11.32 -11.44
N ARG A 589 -43.31 -12.29 -11.40
CA ARG A 589 -42.56 -12.75 -12.59
C ARG A 589 -41.86 -14.09 -12.28
N VAL A 590 -42.68 -15.12 -12.12
CA VAL A 590 -42.24 -16.50 -12.32
C VAL A 590 -43.25 -17.10 -13.28
N GLN A 591 -42.93 -17.07 -14.58
CA GLN A 591 -43.22 -18.10 -15.59
C GLN A 591 -43.08 -17.52 -17.02
N HIS A 592 -42.29 -18.25 -17.83
CA HIS A 592 -42.20 -18.23 -19.30
C HIS A 592 -41.59 -17.02 -20.01
N GLU A 593 -40.28 -17.06 -20.25
CA GLU A 593 -39.75 -16.80 -21.60
C GLU A 593 -39.24 -18.13 -22.17
N GLN A 594 -40.14 -18.83 -22.85
CA GLN A 594 -39.75 -19.88 -23.79
C GLN A 594 -39.26 -19.22 -25.08
N LEU A 595 -38.02 -19.56 -25.41
CA LEU A 595 -37.38 -19.52 -26.71
C LEU A 595 -38.33 -19.43 -27.93
N LEU A 596 -38.15 -18.39 -28.75
CA LEU A 596 -38.32 -18.45 -30.20
C LEU A 596 -37.16 -17.65 -30.88
N PRO A 597 -36.79 -17.99 -32.13
CA PRO A 597 -35.41 -17.98 -32.60
C PRO A 597 -34.88 -16.63 -33.08
N ASP A 598 -33.54 -16.54 -33.13
CA ASP A 598 -32.75 -15.58 -33.90
C ASP A 598 -33.41 -15.22 -35.24
N ASP A 599 -33.78 -13.94 -35.41
CA ASP A 599 -33.67 -13.16 -36.66
C ASP A 599 -34.56 -11.88 -36.63
N MET A 600 -34.28 -10.92 -35.73
CA MET A 600 -34.74 -9.53 -35.97
C MET A 600 -34.08 -8.42 -35.13
N ILE A 601 -32.83 -8.59 -34.67
CA ILE A 601 -32.04 -7.46 -34.10
C ILE A 601 -30.70 -7.36 -34.83
N ARG A 602 -30.77 -7.26 -36.15
CA ARG A 602 -29.62 -6.88 -37.00
C ARG A 602 -29.76 -5.49 -37.63
N ASN A 603 -30.90 -4.81 -37.44
CA ASN A 603 -31.24 -3.61 -38.22
C ASN A 603 -31.50 -2.32 -37.43
N ILE A 604 -31.20 -2.26 -36.12
CA ILE A 604 -31.31 -1.01 -35.32
C ILE A 604 -29.93 -0.43 -34.92
N ALA A 605 -28.85 -1.19 -35.14
CA ALA A 605 -27.47 -0.76 -34.82
C ALA A 605 -26.75 -0.01 -35.97
N MET A 606 -27.49 0.62 -36.88
CA MET A 606 -26.94 1.48 -37.94
C MET A 606 -27.72 2.79 -37.92
N ASN A 607 -27.26 3.75 -37.11
CA ASN A 607 -27.38 5.21 -37.30
C ASN A 607 -27.04 5.95 -35.98
N SER A 608 -25.76 5.97 -35.61
CA SER A 608 -25.18 7.01 -34.75
C SER A 608 -23.69 7.17 -35.12
N PRO A 609 -23.26 8.27 -35.78
CA PRO A 609 -21.93 8.31 -36.41
C PRO A 609 -20.76 8.72 -35.50
N TYR A 610 -20.93 8.86 -34.17
CA TYR A 610 -19.89 9.48 -33.31
C TYR A 610 -19.25 8.57 -32.26
N LEU A 611 -19.18 7.26 -32.49
CA LEU A 611 -18.42 6.35 -31.62
C LEU A 611 -17.47 5.48 -32.44
N ARG A 612 -16.42 6.09 -33.00
CA ARG A 612 -15.32 5.36 -33.65
C ARG A 612 -13.99 5.81 -33.03
N SER A 613 -13.50 5.03 -32.06
CA SER A 613 -12.08 5.04 -31.66
C SER A 613 -11.61 3.60 -31.40
N CYS A 614 -10.82 3.14 -32.35
CA CYS A 614 -9.66 2.24 -32.26
C CYS A 614 -9.69 1.09 -31.25
N LYS A 615 -10.21 -0.07 -31.68
CA LYS A 615 -9.80 -1.38 -31.16
C LYS A 615 -8.57 -1.85 -31.96
N THR A 616 -7.39 -1.77 -31.35
CA THR A 616 -6.23 -2.59 -31.77
C THR A 616 -6.22 -3.90 -30.98
N GLU A 617 -5.86 -4.97 -31.69
CA GLU A 617 -6.09 -6.37 -31.34
C GLU A 617 -5.24 -6.92 -30.18
N LYS A 618 -5.80 -7.95 -29.53
CA LYS A 618 -5.24 -8.87 -28.51
C LYS A 618 -5.05 -8.32 -27.10
N GLU A 619 -6.16 -8.18 -26.38
CA GLU A 619 -6.18 -8.18 -24.92
C GLU A 619 -7.17 -9.24 -24.40
N SER A 620 -6.68 -10.08 -23.48
CA SER A 620 -7.47 -11.06 -22.76
C SER A 620 -8.66 -10.39 -22.10
N SER A 621 -9.88 -10.72 -22.54
CA SER A 621 -11.12 -10.18 -21.99
C SER A 621 -11.26 -10.58 -20.52
N CYS A 622 -10.85 -9.70 -19.59
CA CYS A 622 -11.29 -9.78 -18.20
C CYS A 622 -12.82 -9.62 -18.19
N GLY A 623 -13.51 -10.43 -17.38
CA GLY A 623 -14.98 -10.43 -17.28
C GLY A 623 -15.55 -9.04 -16.99
N ALA A 624 -16.83 -8.85 -17.34
CA ALA A 624 -17.50 -7.57 -17.20
C ALA A 624 -17.37 -7.03 -15.76
N PRO A 625 -16.97 -5.76 -15.58
CA PRO A 625 -16.88 -5.15 -14.26
C PRO A 625 -18.26 -5.14 -13.59
N PHE A 626 -18.26 -5.10 -12.26
CA PHE A 626 -19.45 -4.84 -11.46
C PHE A 626 -20.20 -3.62 -12.02
N GLU A 627 -21.50 -3.79 -12.28
CA GLU A 627 -22.35 -2.75 -12.85
C GLU A 627 -22.88 -1.83 -11.72
N GLY A 628 -21.96 -1.04 -11.16
CA GLY A 628 -22.21 -0.09 -10.08
C GLY A 628 -20.94 0.66 -9.68
N PHE A 629 -20.99 1.44 -8.60
CA PHE A 629 -19.84 2.18 -8.08
C PHE A 629 -19.77 2.12 -6.55
N VAL A 630 -18.60 2.45 -5.98
CA VAL A 630 -18.44 2.56 -4.53
C VAL A 630 -18.38 4.03 -4.15
N ALA A 631 -19.35 4.50 -3.37
CA ALA A 631 -19.34 5.86 -2.83
C ALA A 631 -18.35 5.95 -1.66
N ARG A 632 -17.16 6.51 -1.94
CA ARG A 632 -16.07 6.64 -0.95
C ARG A 632 -16.00 8.00 -0.28
N THR A 633 -16.53 9.04 -0.92
CA THR A 633 -16.56 10.40 -0.38
C THR A 633 -17.98 10.81 -0.06
N CYS A 634 -18.14 11.73 0.89
CA CYS A 634 -19.44 12.30 1.24
C CYS A 634 -20.09 13.01 0.05
N ASN A 635 -19.29 13.68 -0.79
CA ASN A 635 -19.75 14.38 -1.99
C ASN A 635 -20.35 13.40 -3.01
N VAL A 636 -19.65 12.31 -3.33
CA VAL A 636 -20.16 11.28 -4.27
C VAL A 636 -21.43 10.63 -3.75
N LEU A 637 -21.46 10.30 -2.44
CA LEU A 637 -22.65 9.71 -1.84
C LEU A 637 -23.83 10.69 -1.85
N THR A 638 -23.61 11.96 -1.52
CA THR A 638 -24.67 12.98 -1.51
C THR A 638 -25.21 13.23 -2.90
N GLN A 639 -24.34 13.33 -3.91
CA GLN A 639 -24.77 13.50 -5.29
C GLN A 639 -25.61 12.31 -5.77
N PHE A 640 -25.20 11.08 -5.45
CA PHE A 640 -26.01 9.90 -5.75
C PHE A 640 -27.39 9.97 -5.07
N LEU A 641 -27.43 10.30 -3.78
CA LEU A 641 -28.70 10.44 -3.04
C LEU A 641 -29.61 11.51 -3.67
N ASP A 642 -29.04 12.57 -4.24
CA ASP A 642 -29.80 13.65 -4.88
C ASP A 642 -30.39 13.25 -6.22
N GLU A 643 -29.63 12.53 -7.03
CA GLU A 643 -30.10 12.00 -8.32
C GLU A 643 -31.28 11.05 -8.17
N ILE A 644 -31.34 10.36 -7.03
CA ILE A 644 -32.35 9.34 -6.76
C ILE A 644 -33.51 9.91 -5.92
N LYS A 645 -33.50 11.22 -5.67
CA LYS A 645 -34.41 11.93 -4.76
C LYS A 645 -34.47 11.34 -3.35
N GLY A 646 -33.38 10.68 -2.94
CA GLY A 646 -33.19 10.01 -1.66
C GLY A 646 -32.55 10.90 -0.61
N SER A 647 -32.64 12.22 -0.72
CA SER A 647 -32.05 13.16 0.24
C SER A 647 -32.61 13.05 1.67
N HIS A 648 -33.78 12.42 1.83
CA HIS A 648 -34.40 12.09 3.11
C HIS A 648 -33.74 10.87 3.79
N LEU A 649 -32.98 10.05 3.05
CA LEU A 649 -32.37 8.83 3.56
C LEU A 649 -31.27 9.14 4.60
N LEU A 650 -31.43 8.57 5.80
CA LEU A 650 -30.60 8.87 6.97
C LEU A 650 -29.23 8.15 6.99
N LEU A 651 -28.57 7.99 5.83
CA LEU A 651 -27.20 7.44 5.72
C LEU A 651 -26.15 8.40 6.27
N PHE A 652 -26.18 9.63 5.74
CA PHE A 652 -25.40 10.77 6.17
C PHE A 652 -26.30 11.99 5.98
N PRO A 653 -26.82 12.60 7.05
CA PRO A 653 -27.72 13.73 6.91
C PRO A 653 -27.01 14.89 6.21
N LYS A 654 -27.65 15.45 5.16
CA LYS A 654 -27.15 16.61 4.44
C LYS A 654 -26.91 17.76 5.41
N VAL A 655 -25.69 18.29 5.43
CA VAL A 655 -25.50 19.65 5.95
C VAL A 655 -24.45 20.37 5.12
N LEU A 656 -24.92 21.05 4.06
CA LEU A 656 -24.04 21.84 3.20
C LEU A 656 -23.32 22.97 3.96
N HIS A 657 -23.75 23.37 5.17
CA HIS A 657 -23.17 24.55 5.84
C HIS A 657 -23.15 24.57 7.39
N SER A 658 -23.36 23.45 8.09
CA SER A 658 -23.17 23.47 9.55
C SER A 658 -22.66 22.13 10.07
N LYS A 659 -21.67 22.17 10.97
CA LYS A 659 -21.09 21.03 11.69
C LYS A 659 -22.13 20.37 12.62
N LYS A 660 -23.16 19.73 12.05
CA LYS A 660 -24.12 18.91 12.77
C LYS A 660 -23.81 17.43 12.50
N CYS A 661 -23.08 16.84 13.44
CA CYS A 661 -22.77 15.40 13.47
C CYS A 661 -24.06 14.56 13.47
N ILE A 662 -23.98 13.33 12.97
CA ILE A 662 -25.08 12.36 13.03
C ILE A 662 -25.60 12.15 14.46
N GLY A 663 -24.73 12.32 15.47
CA GLY A 663 -25.10 12.27 16.89
C GLY A 663 -26.06 13.37 17.34
N LYS A 664 -26.12 14.52 16.65
CA LYS A 664 -27.14 15.56 16.89
C LYS A 664 -28.49 15.15 16.27
N PHE A 665 -28.47 14.58 15.06
CA PHE A 665 -29.66 14.06 14.38
C PHE A 665 -30.33 12.92 15.14
N MET A 666 -29.54 12.02 15.76
CA MET A 666 -30.08 10.92 16.56
C MET A 666 -31.01 11.36 17.70
N LYS A 667 -30.85 12.59 18.20
CA LYS A 667 -31.59 13.15 19.34
C LYS A 667 -32.73 14.09 18.94
N ASP A 668 -32.94 14.31 17.65
CA ASP A 668 -33.97 15.21 17.14
C ASP A 668 -35.25 14.44 16.83
N GLU A 669 -36.33 14.73 17.56
CA GLU A 669 -37.64 14.10 17.40
C GLU A 669 -38.38 14.57 16.14
N ARG A 670 -38.03 15.75 15.58
CA ARG A 670 -38.79 16.37 14.48
C ARG A 670 -38.56 15.69 13.13
N ILE A 671 -37.36 15.13 12.94
CA ILE A 671 -36.87 14.65 11.64
C ILE A 671 -37.56 13.36 11.18
N LEU A 672 -38.01 12.51 12.11
CA LEU A 672 -38.75 11.29 11.76
C LEU A 672 -40.25 11.52 11.62
N ASN A 673 -40.76 12.65 12.12
CA ASN A 673 -42.19 12.98 12.14
C ASN A 673 -42.62 13.86 10.95
N GLU A 674 -41.69 14.52 10.27
CA GLU A 674 -41.98 15.30 9.04
C GLU A 674 -42.34 14.39 7.85
N ASP A 675 -42.02 13.09 7.89
CA ASP A 675 -42.37 12.08 6.87
C ASP A 675 -43.63 11.25 7.21
N ALA A 676 -44.50 11.72 8.11
CA ALA A 676 -45.73 11.01 8.50
C ALA A 676 -46.82 11.00 7.41
N ASP A 677 -46.68 11.78 6.35
CA ASP A 677 -47.50 11.65 5.14
C ASP A 677 -46.89 10.55 4.27
N GLY A 678 -47.61 9.43 4.14
CA GLY A 678 -47.18 8.20 3.46
C GLY A 678 -46.90 8.32 1.96
N VAL A 679 -45.91 9.13 1.58
CA VAL A 679 -45.36 9.17 0.23
C VAL A 679 -44.40 7.98 0.13
N ILE A 680 -44.85 6.92 -0.53
CA ILE A 680 -43.98 5.86 -1.02
C ILE A 680 -43.01 6.53 -2.00
N TYR A 681 -41.81 6.87 -1.55
CA TYR A 681 -40.77 7.37 -2.43
C TYR A 681 -40.43 6.26 -3.43
N GLN A 682 -40.99 6.35 -4.64
CA GLN A 682 -40.63 5.52 -5.77
C GLN A 682 -39.18 5.84 -6.14
N ILE A 683 -38.26 5.07 -5.59
CA ILE A 683 -36.86 5.08 -6.01
C ILE A 683 -36.84 4.49 -7.43
N ASN A 684 -36.26 5.22 -8.38
CA ASN A 684 -36.22 4.82 -9.80
C ASN A 684 -35.66 3.40 -9.98
N GLN A 685 -36.32 2.59 -10.80
CA GLN A 685 -36.03 1.17 -11.00
C GLN A 685 -34.75 0.88 -11.81
N ASP A 686 -34.28 1.84 -12.63
CA ASP A 686 -33.07 1.72 -13.46
C ASP A 686 -31.77 2.15 -12.74
N GLN A 687 -31.69 1.88 -11.44
CA GLN A 687 -30.62 2.41 -10.60
C GLN A 687 -29.34 1.57 -10.68
N LYS A 688 -28.20 2.24 -10.89
CA LYS A 688 -26.88 1.64 -10.65
C LYS A 688 -26.72 1.32 -9.16
N LEU A 689 -26.09 0.19 -8.84
CA LEU A 689 -25.80 -0.19 -7.46
C LEU A 689 -24.77 0.79 -6.86
N CYS A 690 -25.10 1.40 -5.71
CA CYS A 690 -24.20 2.24 -4.94
C CYS A 690 -23.76 1.50 -3.68
N LEU A 691 -22.49 1.09 -3.64
CA LEU A 691 -21.91 0.44 -2.46
C LEU A 691 -21.22 1.46 -1.56
N VAL A 692 -21.30 1.26 -0.25
CA VAL A 692 -20.55 2.00 0.76
C VAL A 692 -19.69 1.06 1.57
N ARG A 693 -18.53 1.57 2.01
CA ARG A 693 -17.61 0.81 2.84
C ARG A 693 -18.07 0.80 4.29
N VAL A 694 -18.11 -0.40 4.87
CA VAL A 694 -18.63 -0.66 6.22
C VAL A 694 -17.61 -1.43 7.04
N LEU A 695 -17.33 -0.94 8.25
CA LEU A 695 -16.60 -1.68 9.27
C LEU A 695 -17.58 -2.46 10.14
N LEU A 696 -17.39 -3.78 10.18
CA LEU A 696 -18.24 -4.69 10.94
C LEU A 696 -17.51 -5.15 12.20
N HIS A 697 -18.18 -4.97 13.34
CA HIS A 697 -17.77 -5.52 14.63
C HIS A 697 -18.77 -6.60 15.05
N ALA A 698 -18.28 -7.74 15.54
CA ALA A 698 -19.16 -8.73 16.13
C ALA A 698 -19.79 -8.13 17.41
N TYR A 699 -21.13 -8.21 17.53
CA TYR A 699 -21.83 -7.71 18.71
C TYR A 699 -21.52 -8.56 19.96
N ARG A 700 -21.30 -9.87 19.76
CA ARG A 700 -20.92 -10.86 20.78
C ARG A 700 -19.78 -11.76 20.29
N GLU A 701 -20.05 -13.05 20.15
CA GLU A 701 -19.09 -14.07 19.69
C GLU A 701 -19.27 -14.34 18.19
N GLY A 702 -18.16 -14.32 17.45
CA GLY A 702 -18.17 -14.64 16.02
C GLY A 702 -16.82 -14.44 15.36
N SER A 703 -16.62 -15.13 14.24
CA SER A 703 -15.51 -14.85 13.32
C SER A 703 -16.07 -14.71 11.93
N PHE A 704 -15.89 -13.54 11.33
CA PHE A 704 -16.32 -13.27 9.98
C PHE A 704 -15.23 -13.65 8.99
N GLU A 705 -15.60 -14.44 7.99
CA GLU A 705 -14.71 -14.89 6.93
C GLU A 705 -14.79 -13.97 5.71
N GLU A 706 -13.74 -13.97 4.90
CA GLU A 706 -13.74 -13.30 3.61
C GLU A 706 -14.77 -13.96 2.67
N GLY A 707 -15.55 -13.14 1.95
CA GLY A 707 -16.66 -13.56 1.11
C GLY A 707 -17.97 -13.84 1.87
N ALA A 708 -18.01 -13.66 3.20
CA ALA A 708 -19.25 -13.82 3.97
C ALA A 708 -20.33 -12.82 3.51
N VAL A 709 -21.59 -13.22 3.62
CA VAL A 709 -22.74 -12.41 3.22
C VAL A 709 -23.24 -11.58 4.41
N VAL A 710 -23.56 -10.32 4.14
CA VAL A 710 -24.20 -9.39 5.06
C VAL A 710 -25.67 -9.29 4.67
N CYS A 711 -26.57 -9.49 5.61
CA CYS A 711 -28.02 -9.51 5.39
C CYS A 711 -28.73 -8.49 6.28
N ALA A 712 -29.85 -7.98 5.78
CA ALA A 712 -30.76 -7.15 6.59
C ALA A 712 -31.53 -8.03 7.59
N PRO A 713 -31.52 -7.71 8.90
CA PRO A 713 -32.40 -8.34 9.86
C PRO A 713 -33.85 -7.87 9.69
N HIS A 714 -34.80 -8.70 10.14
CA HIS A 714 -36.17 -8.23 10.34
C HIS A 714 -36.26 -7.38 11.60
N ILE A 715 -37.31 -6.55 11.69
CA ILE A 715 -37.50 -5.67 12.84
C ILE A 715 -37.68 -6.47 14.14
N ASP A 716 -38.35 -7.63 14.06
CA ASP A 716 -38.51 -8.55 15.20
C ASP A 716 -37.16 -9.08 15.70
N ASP A 717 -36.21 -9.34 14.79
CA ASP A 717 -34.86 -9.77 15.13
C ASP A 717 -34.16 -8.67 15.97
N VAL A 718 -34.31 -7.41 15.56
CA VAL A 718 -33.71 -6.24 16.26
C VAL A 718 -34.35 -6.01 17.62
N MET A 719 -35.68 -6.15 17.71
CA MET A 719 -36.42 -6.00 18.97
C MET A 719 -36.00 -7.07 19.98
N LEU A 720 -35.74 -8.31 19.54
CA LEU A 720 -35.18 -9.36 20.39
C LEU A 720 -33.81 -8.98 20.97
N TRP A 721 -32.94 -8.33 20.20
CA TRP A 721 -31.58 -7.96 20.65
C TRP A 721 -31.55 -6.77 21.61
N THR A 722 -32.52 -5.86 21.47
CA THR A 722 -32.60 -4.66 22.31
C THR A 722 -33.33 -4.92 23.63
N THR A 723 -34.13 -5.99 23.72
CA THR A 723 -34.91 -6.35 24.93
C THR A 723 -34.27 -7.47 25.76
N ARG A 724 -33.62 -8.48 25.18
CA ARG A 724 -33.03 -9.60 25.93
C ARG A 724 -31.56 -9.38 26.26
N SER A 725 -31.18 -9.50 27.53
CA SER A 725 -29.79 -9.50 28.00
C SER A 725 -29.01 -10.73 27.52
N GLU A 726 -29.69 -11.85 27.23
CA GLU A 726 -29.10 -13.11 26.75
C GLU A 726 -29.86 -13.65 25.53
N ILE A 727 -29.28 -13.51 24.34
CA ILE A 727 -29.71 -14.19 23.11
C ILE A 727 -29.16 -15.63 23.18
N SER A 728 -30.00 -16.66 23.02
CA SER A 728 -29.54 -18.04 22.97
C SER A 728 -28.72 -18.27 21.70
N LYS A 729 -27.64 -19.07 21.82
CA LYS A 729 -26.69 -19.35 20.72
C LYS A 729 -27.32 -20.06 19.49
N GLY A 730 -28.62 -20.35 19.51
CA GLY A 730 -29.34 -21.13 18.50
C GLY A 730 -30.30 -20.36 17.59
N ASP A 731 -30.56 -19.08 17.83
CA ASP A 731 -31.83 -18.46 17.39
C ASP A 731 -31.95 -18.12 15.89
N PHE A 732 -30.85 -18.15 15.12
CA PHE A 732 -30.89 -17.80 13.69
C PHE A 732 -30.01 -18.74 12.86
N GLN A 733 -30.58 -19.87 12.45
CA GLN A 733 -29.93 -20.84 11.56
C GLN A 733 -30.78 -21.09 10.33
N VAL A 734 -30.13 -21.17 9.17
CA VAL A 734 -30.77 -21.69 7.96
C VAL A 734 -30.60 -23.19 7.85
N PRO A 735 -31.52 -23.90 7.18
CA PRO A 735 -31.32 -25.30 6.81
C PRO A 735 -30.00 -25.52 6.06
N GLU A 736 -29.33 -26.65 6.30
CA GLU A 736 -28.06 -26.96 5.65
C GLU A 736 -28.20 -27.11 4.13
N SER A 737 -29.34 -27.63 3.66
CA SER A 737 -29.73 -27.67 2.24
C SER A 737 -29.64 -26.27 1.63
N PHE A 738 -30.29 -25.29 2.26
CA PHE A 738 -30.27 -23.90 1.82
C PHE A 738 -28.87 -23.27 1.89
N ALA A 739 -28.10 -23.52 2.95
CA ALA A 739 -26.73 -23.00 3.04
C ALA A 739 -25.84 -23.45 1.88
N ARG A 740 -26.11 -24.64 1.31
CA ARG A 740 -25.40 -25.18 0.14
C ARG A 740 -25.93 -24.67 -1.20
N SER A 741 -27.23 -24.40 -1.31
CA SER A 741 -27.88 -23.96 -2.57
C SER A 741 -28.10 -22.45 -2.69
N CYS A 742 -27.93 -21.69 -1.60
CA CYS A 742 -28.23 -20.25 -1.55
C CYS A 742 -27.54 -19.43 -2.64
N PHE A 743 -26.38 -19.89 -3.12
CA PHE A 743 -25.74 -19.37 -4.32
C PHE A 743 -25.50 -20.50 -5.30
N SER A 744 -26.06 -20.39 -6.50
CA SER A 744 -25.84 -21.36 -7.59
C SER A 744 -25.12 -20.72 -8.76
N GLN A 745 -24.17 -21.44 -9.34
CA GLN A 745 -23.50 -21.02 -10.56
C GLN A 745 -24.35 -21.41 -11.77
N GLN A 746 -24.76 -20.42 -12.56
CA GLN A 746 -25.46 -20.62 -13.83
C GLN A 746 -24.52 -21.19 -14.90
N ALA A 747 -25.08 -21.69 -16.01
CA ALA A 747 -24.32 -22.16 -17.17
C ALA A 747 -23.40 -21.08 -17.79
N THR A 748 -23.77 -19.80 -17.62
CA THR A 748 -22.99 -18.62 -18.03
C THR A 748 -21.77 -18.36 -17.14
N GLY A 749 -21.63 -19.10 -16.04
CA GLY A 749 -20.58 -18.90 -15.03
C GLY A 749 -20.93 -17.85 -13.97
N LYS A 750 -22.02 -17.09 -14.13
CA LYS A 750 -22.49 -16.12 -13.13
C LYS A 750 -23.10 -16.82 -11.91
N TRP A 751 -22.96 -16.18 -10.75
CA TRP A 751 -23.56 -16.65 -9.50
C TRP A 751 -24.85 -15.89 -9.23
N GLU A 752 -25.90 -16.62 -8.89
CA GLU A 752 -27.21 -16.07 -8.56
C GLU A 752 -27.62 -16.50 -7.16
N PHE A 753 -28.30 -15.61 -6.44
CA PHE A 753 -28.87 -15.93 -5.15
C PHE A 753 -30.23 -16.59 -5.32
N GLN A 754 -30.40 -17.80 -4.80
CA GLN A 754 -31.65 -18.53 -4.88
C GLN A 754 -32.53 -18.19 -3.67
N VAL A 755 -33.71 -17.63 -3.92
CA VAL A 755 -34.73 -17.46 -2.88
C VAL A 755 -35.36 -18.83 -2.60
N PRO A 756 -35.39 -19.30 -1.34
CA PRO A 756 -35.90 -20.63 -1.04
C PRO A 756 -37.41 -20.70 -1.18
N GLU A 757 -37.89 -21.79 -1.79
CA GLU A 757 -39.33 -22.11 -1.90
C GLU A 757 -39.87 -22.82 -0.65
N GLU A 758 -39.02 -23.55 0.08
CA GLU A 758 -39.41 -24.23 1.31
C GLU A 758 -39.82 -23.23 2.41
N PRO A 759 -40.98 -23.42 3.08
CA PRO A 759 -41.54 -22.43 4.00
C PRO A 759 -40.61 -22.11 5.19
N ALA A 760 -39.98 -23.13 5.79
CA ALA A 760 -39.03 -22.95 6.90
C ALA A 760 -37.76 -22.19 6.48
N ALA A 761 -37.26 -22.47 5.27
CA ALA A 761 -36.10 -21.78 4.71
C ALA A 761 -36.45 -20.34 4.31
N LYS A 762 -37.68 -20.10 3.81
CA LYS A 762 -38.19 -18.77 3.46
C LYS A 762 -38.30 -17.85 4.68
N GLU A 763 -38.80 -18.37 5.79
CA GLU A 763 -38.91 -17.62 7.05
C GLU A 763 -37.53 -17.30 7.66
N SER A 764 -36.56 -18.20 7.51
CA SER A 764 -35.18 -18.03 8.01
C SER A 764 -34.25 -17.32 7.03
N CYS A 765 -34.68 -17.11 5.79
CA CYS A 765 -33.88 -16.44 4.76
C CYS A 765 -33.81 -14.95 5.06
N ARG A 766 -32.64 -14.36 4.87
CA ARG A 766 -32.41 -12.92 4.98
C ARG A 766 -31.73 -12.46 3.71
N LEU A 767 -32.26 -11.44 3.07
CA LEU A 767 -31.77 -10.98 1.78
C LEU A 767 -30.36 -10.37 1.91
N PRO A 768 -29.48 -10.62 0.93
CA PRO A 768 -28.13 -10.07 0.94
C PRO A 768 -28.17 -8.56 0.68
N ILE A 769 -27.57 -7.77 1.58
CA ILE A 769 -27.38 -6.32 1.43
C ILE A 769 -25.91 -5.95 1.21
N GLY A 770 -24.99 -6.90 1.33
CA GLY A 770 -23.56 -6.67 1.11
C GLY A 770 -22.71 -7.92 1.29
N PHE A 771 -21.41 -7.78 1.05
CA PHE A 771 -20.44 -8.85 1.21
C PHE A 771 -19.17 -8.38 1.91
N ILE A 772 -18.58 -9.28 2.68
CA ILE A 772 -17.31 -9.05 3.39
C ILE A 772 -16.16 -9.24 2.40
N THR A 773 -15.42 -8.16 2.14
CA THR A 773 -14.20 -8.17 1.32
C THR A 773 -12.98 -8.59 2.14
N THR A 774 -12.97 -8.29 3.44
CA THR A 774 -11.88 -8.64 4.35
C THR A 774 -12.42 -9.17 5.68
N GLY A 775 -12.13 -10.44 5.99
CA GLY A 775 -12.55 -11.07 7.26
C GLY A 775 -11.71 -10.68 8.48
N PHE A 776 -12.05 -11.24 9.64
CA PHE A 776 -11.37 -10.94 10.91
C PHE A 776 -9.91 -11.37 10.93
N VAL A 777 -9.05 -10.41 11.24
CA VAL A 777 -7.62 -10.65 11.48
C VAL A 777 -7.39 -11.08 12.93
N ARG A 778 -6.92 -12.31 13.13
CA ARG A 778 -6.66 -12.85 14.48
C ARG A 778 -5.53 -12.10 15.18
N GLY A 779 -5.72 -11.76 16.45
CA GLY A 779 -4.72 -11.10 17.30
C GLY A 779 -4.98 -9.63 17.57
N SER A 780 -5.98 -9.06 16.89
CA SER A 780 -6.56 -7.79 17.30
C SER A 780 -7.24 -7.91 18.66
N LYS A 781 -7.23 -6.82 19.45
CA LYS A 781 -8.04 -6.73 20.67
C LYS A 781 -9.51 -6.46 20.35
N LYS A 782 -9.78 -5.79 19.23
CA LYS A 782 -11.11 -5.45 18.72
C LYS A 782 -11.15 -5.84 17.24
N PRO A 783 -11.42 -7.12 16.91
CA PRO A 783 -11.41 -7.55 15.51
C PRO A 783 -12.44 -6.78 14.71
N VAL A 784 -12.06 -6.43 13.49
CA VAL A 784 -12.87 -5.70 12.51
C VAL A 784 -12.88 -6.51 11.23
N ALA A 785 -14.03 -6.56 10.57
CA ALA A 785 -14.15 -7.02 9.20
C ALA A 785 -14.55 -5.83 8.32
N VAL A 786 -14.13 -5.85 7.06
CA VAL A 786 -14.48 -4.83 6.08
C VAL A 786 -15.49 -5.44 5.11
N ALA A 787 -16.59 -4.72 4.90
CA ALA A 787 -17.63 -5.09 3.96
C ALA A 787 -17.96 -3.93 3.03
N LEU A 788 -18.51 -4.28 1.87
CA LEU A 788 -19.18 -3.34 0.99
C LEU A 788 -20.66 -3.69 0.98
N CYS A 789 -21.49 -2.72 1.33
CA CYS A 789 -22.94 -2.88 1.45
C CYS A 789 -23.66 -1.85 0.59
N GLU A 790 -24.83 -2.20 0.09
CA GLU A 790 -25.67 -1.31 -0.71
C GLU A 790 -26.23 -0.18 0.17
N ALA A 791 -26.09 1.05 -0.33
CA ALA A 791 -26.37 2.27 0.43
C ALA A 791 -27.86 2.39 0.79
N VAL A 792 -28.77 2.25 -0.18
CA VAL A 792 -30.21 2.43 0.02
C VAL A 792 -30.77 1.43 1.05
N CYS A 793 -30.34 0.17 0.97
CA CYS A 793 -30.70 -0.89 1.91
C CYS A 793 -30.24 -0.54 3.34
N LEU A 794 -29.02 -0.05 3.50
CA LEU A 794 -28.52 0.39 4.81
C LEU A 794 -29.27 1.61 5.35
N ALA A 795 -29.66 2.54 4.48
CA ALA A 795 -30.41 3.72 4.86
C ALA A 795 -31.76 3.36 5.47
N ARG A 796 -32.53 2.55 4.75
CA ARG A 796 -33.85 2.11 5.18
C ARG A 796 -33.76 1.23 6.43
N LEU A 797 -32.77 0.34 6.49
CA LEU A 797 -32.54 -0.48 7.67
C LEU A 797 -32.25 0.38 8.91
N ARG A 798 -31.50 1.48 8.77
CA ARG A 798 -31.28 2.42 9.87
C ARG A 798 -32.57 3.12 10.29
N GLU A 799 -33.35 3.59 9.32
CA GLU A 799 -34.62 4.26 9.56
C GLU A 799 -35.60 3.36 10.32
N GLU A 800 -35.77 2.11 9.88
CA GLU A 800 -36.60 1.10 10.56
C GLU A 800 -36.13 0.87 12.02
N GLN A 801 -34.82 0.73 12.23
CA GLN A 801 -34.25 0.54 13.57
C GLN A 801 -34.45 1.74 14.48
N TRP A 802 -34.38 2.97 13.94
CA TRP A 802 -34.63 4.19 14.70
C TRP A 802 -36.12 4.42 15.00
N LYS A 803 -37.02 3.99 14.11
CA LYS A 803 -38.48 4.02 14.32
C LYS A 803 -38.93 3.02 15.39
N ALA A 804 -38.32 1.83 15.44
CA ALA A 804 -38.68 0.80 16.41
C ALA A 804 -38.13 1.04 17.83
N VAL A 805 -37.13 1.91 17.98
CA VAL A 805 -36.42 2.12 19.24
C VAL A 805 -36.54 3.57 19.69
N GLY A 806 -36.99 3.77 20.94
CA GLY A 806 -37.09 5.13 21.51
C GLY A 806 -35.75 5.89 21.50
N ASP A 807 -35.83 7.21 21.43
CA ASP A 807 -34.75 8.16 21.10
C ASP A 807 -33.47 7.96 21.91
N ARG A 808 -33.61 7.66 23.22
CA ARG A 808 -32.47 7.42 24.13
C ARG A 808 -31.67 6.15 23.81
N LYS A 809 -32.25 5.22 23.05
CA LYS A 809 -31.67 3.91 22.69
C LYS A 809 -31.22 3.86 21.23
N ARG A 810 -31.46 4.90 20.43
CA ARG A 810 -30.96 4.99 19.04
C ARG A 810 -29.43 4.90 19.04
N ARG A 811 -28.89 4.17 18.08
CA ARG A 811 -27.44 4.00 17.88
C ARG A 811 -27.02 4.53 16.52
N LYS A 812 -25.74 4.89 16.43
CA LYS A 812 -25.12 5.30 15.18
C LYS A 812 -24.78 4.09 14.31
N GLU A 813 -24.32 3.01 14.94
CA GLU A 813 -24.10 1.73 14.29
C GLU A 813 -25.43 1.07 13.93
N ILE A 814 -25.45 0.40 12.78
CA ILE A 814 -26.62 -0.31 12.27
C ILE A 814 -26.46 -1.78 12.66
N TYR A 815 -27.50 -2.40 13.23
CA TYR A 815 -27.48 -3.84 13.46
C TYR A 815 -27.66 -4.57 12.13
N VAL A 816 -26.76 -5.52 11.84
CA VAL A 816 -26.81 -6.36 10.64
C VAL A 816 -26.55 -7.82 10.99
N LEU A 817 -26.99 -8.72 10.11
CA LEU A 817 -26.67 -10.15 10.20
C LEU A 817 -25.53 -10.52 9.27
N VAL A 818 -24.62 -11.36 9.74
CA VAL A 818 -23.50 -11.87 8.94
C VAL A 818 -23.53 -13.39 8.96
N ARG A 819 -23.43 -14.00 7.77
CA ARG A 819 -23.32 -15.45 7.62
C ARG A 819 -22.10 -15.81 6.78
N ASN A 820 -21.23 -16.65 7.32
CA ASN A 820 -20.17 -17.24 6.51
C ASN A 820 -20.79 -18.20 5.50
N LEU A 821 -20.35 -18.19 4.24
CA LEU A 821 -20.98 -18.97 3.16
C LEU A 821 -21.00 -20.49 3.39
N ARG A 822 -20.12 -20.98 4.28
CA ARG A 822 -20.03 -22.40 4.67
C ARG A 822 -20.72 -22.71 5.99
N SER A 823 -21.39 -21.74 6.60
CA SER A 823 -22.08 -21.86 7.87
C SER A 823 -23.57 -21.63 7.69
N THR A 824 -24.36 -22.34 8.49
CA THR A 824 -25.81 -22.17 8.63
C THR A 824 -26.18 -21.04 9.58
N VAL A 825 -25.25 -20.58 10.42
CA VAL A 825 -25.53 -19.67 11.54
C VAL A 825 -25.38 -18.21 11.13
N TYR A 826 -26.41 -17.40 11.38
CA TYR A 826 -26.29 -15.94 11.34
C TYR A 826 -25.70 -15.41 12.64
N ARG A 827 -24.85 -14.39 12.53
CA ARG A 827 -24.24 -13.70 13.66
C ARG A 827 -24.55 -12.22 13.58
N VAL A 828 -24.89 -11.64 14.73
CA VAL A 828 -25.17 -10.20 14.83
C VAL A 828 -23.87 -9.41 14.78
N ALA A 829 -23.85 -8.39 13.92
CA ALA A 829 -22.77 -7.43 13.80
C ALA A 829 -23.28 -6.00 13.92
N LEU A 830 -22.41 -5.11 14.39
CA LEU A 830 -22.59 -3.67 14.34
C LEU A 830 -21.85 -3.13 13.11
N ALA A 831 -22.60 -2.49 12.22
CA ALA A 831 -22.10 -1.86 11.01
C ALA A 831 -21.86 -0.36 11.22
N SER A 832 -20.62 0.06 10.99
CA SER A 832 -20.21 1.46 10.97
C SER A 832 -19.80 1.86 9.56
N ILE A 833 -20.50 2.82 8.96
CA ILE A 833 -20.17 3.31 7.62
C ILE A 833 -18.91 4.18 7.71
N VAL A 834 -17.98 3.97 6.79
CA VAL A 834 -16.72 4.73 6.71
C VAL A 834 -16.54 5.23 5.29
N LEU A 835 -16.54 6.55 5.15
CA LEU A 835 -16.10 7.24 3.95
C LEU A 835 -14.60 7.53 4.10
N GLU A 836 -13.87 7.54 2.99
CA GLU A 836 -12.40 7.47 2.96
C GLU A 836 -11.72 8.85 3.10
N GLN A 837 -12.46 9.89 3.54
CA GLN A 837 -11.94 11.21 3.89
C GLN A 837 -11.92 11.42 5.42
N TRP A 838 -10.80 11.00 6.02
CA TRP A 838 -10.72 10.71 7.45
C TRP A 838 -10.79 11.91 8.40
N GLU A 839 -10.68 13.16 7.94
CA GLU A 839 -10.66 14.31 8.85
C GLU A 839 -12.05 14.91 9.09
N ASP A 840 -12.86 15.10 8.05
CA ASP A 840 -14.22 15.66 8.18
C ASP A 840 -15.26 14.61 8.61
N ASP A 841 -15.07 13.36 8.18
CA ASP A 841 -15.95 12.25 8.55
C ASP A 841 -15.88 11.94 10.05
N LEU A 842 -14.73 12.21 10.69
CA LEU A 842 -14.54 12.04 12.14
C LEU A 842 -15.09 13.20 12.97
N GLU A 843 -15.10 14.43 12.45
CA GLU A 843 -15.83 15.52 13.10
C GLU A 843 -17.35 15.28 13.05
N CYS A 844 -17.85 14.56 12.04
CA CYS A 844 -19.27 14.20 11.90
C CYS A 844 -19.66 12.87 12.61
N MET A 845 -18.67 12.10 13.08
CA MET A 845 -18.84 10.83 13.80
C MET A 845 -19.02 11.03 15.31
#